data_AF-A0A9X4DB46-F1
#
_entry.id   AF-A0A9X4DB46-F1
#
_cell.length_a   1.000
_cell.length_b   1.000
_cell.length_c   1.000
_cell.angle_alpha   90.00
_cell.angle_beta   90.00
_cell.angle_gamma   90.00
#
_symmetry.space_group_name_H-M   'P 1'
#
loop_
_entity.id
_entity.type
_entity.pdbx_description
1 polymer ?
#
loop_
_entity_poly.entity_id
_entity_poly.type
_entity_poly.pdbx_seq_one_letter_code
_entity_poly.pdbx_strand_id
1 'polypeptide(L)'
;MRYLLIVLLGLLPALAGAVDFDAATRHLPLGKAMQVYEDPDGSASITQVSAPDFAKHFRPHHKDVLNAGYSTSVFWLKVELRPVAAPGAAPRQWLLELAYPPLDHLELYLPDGSGSYRLARRTGDALPYHSRQILQNNYLFELQLQPGQVTTAYLRLHSQGSVQAPLALWSAQAYMEEQPTRLYVLGIIYGVLLVMLVYNLFIYLSVRDVSYLYYILYIASFGFYQVSVNGAGVAYFWPDSPWWANASTPLFIGSAGLFGCQFARHFLQLGSISRAFDRLLQLLMLGGALVMVLAVTMRYGVALRMATVLALLFTVSIFAAGLYAWWRGLRVARWFIIAWTAFLLGGLVNTLMVLGYLPNVFITMYASQLGSALEVALLSLALADRINSLREQQAQTLRDTGRTLEQLNLQLARSNRLKDEFLASVTHELRTPMNGVIGSLELMHTLPMEAEMAQYHRTAVGSAQGMMDMVDAILTLSELQAGRLRAQPAPFSLRDLLQGVRAGYAGQALGKGLYLSLDIPADVPDGLLGDAQKLARCLGCLVDNGLKFTHQGGVMIQVRGRRVGPDDLALTFMVSDSGIGFDDLDQATLYQRFFQVDGSMTRRYGGLGIGLSICRQMGELLGARLSHESTRGLGSRFELSLNMAIAQVQMASNVLQTRRLL
;
A
#
# COMPACT_ATOMS: atom_id res chain seq x y z
N MET A 1 6.77 -77.13 38.59
CA MET A 1 5.62 -76.80 37.71
C MET A 1 5.64 -75.39 37.12
N ARG A 2 6.12 -74.34 37.81
CA ARG A 2 6.20 -72.97 37.24
C ARG A 2 7.24 -72.79 36.11
N TYR A 3 8.39 -73.46 36.18
CA TYR A 3 9.44 -73.34 35.15
C TYR A 3 9.16 -74.17 33.88
N LEU A 4 8.35 -75.21 33.98
CA LEU A 4 7.97 -76.05 32.84
C LEU A 4 6.98 -75.31 31.91
N LEU A 5 6.17 -74.40 32.46
CA LEU A 5 5.22 -73.58 31.72
C LEU A 5 5.90 -72.41 30.97
N ILE A 6 7.03 -71.92 31.49
CA ILE A 6 7.86 -70.89 30.82
C ILE A 6 8.68 -71.52 29.68
N VAL A 7 9.12 -72.77 29.83
CA VAL A 7 9.79 -73.51 28.75
C VAL A 7 8.79 -73.99 27.69
N LEU A 8 7.55 -74.32 28.05
CA LEU A 8 6.49 -74.63 27.07
C LEU A 8 6.00 -73.39 26.28
N LEU A 9 6.03 -72.20 26.87
CA LEU A 9 5.78 -70.94 26.14
C LEU A 9 6.99 -70.48 25.30
N GLY A 10 8.20 -70.96 25.60
CA GLY A 10 9.42 -70.70 24.82
C GLY A 10 9.64 -71.67 23.65
N LEU A 11 8.78 -72.67 23.48
CA LEU A 11 8.85 -73.71 22.44
C LEU A 11 7.70 -73.65 21.42
N LEU A 12 6.85 -72.61 21.47
CA LEU A 12 6.02 -72.28 20.32
C LEU A 12 6.92 -71.59 19.30
N PRO A 13 7.29 -72.24 18.19
CA PRO A 13 7.93 -71.51 17.11
C PRO A 13 6.97 -70.38 16.74
N ALA A 14 7.49 -69.16 16.62
CA ALA A 14 6.85 -68.10 15.87
C ALA A 14 6.76 -68.55 14.40
N LEU A 15 5.89 -69.51 14.14
CA LEU A 15 5.46 -69.90 12.81
C LEU A 15 4.64 -68.72 12.32
N ALA A 16 5.25 -67.94 11.44
CA ALA A 16 4.52 -67.16 10.46
C ALA A 16 3.59 -68.13 9.73
N GLY A 17 2.35 -68.22 10.21
CA GLY A 17 1.26 -68.97 9.59
C GLY A 17 0.36 -68.00 8.83
N ALA A 18 -0.36 -68.53 7.84
CA ALA A 18 -1.38 -67.78 7.12
C ALA A 18 -2.37 -67.12 8.09
N VAL A 19 -2.76 -65.87 7.79
CA VAL A 19 -3.74 -65.17 8.61
C VAL A 19 -5.10 -65.77 8.34
N ASP A 20 -5.68 -66.36 9.38
CA ASP A 20 -7.04 -66.86 9.35
C ASP A 20 -8.02 -65.70 9.54
N PHE A 21 -9.00 -65.59 8.64
CA PHE A 21 -10.09 -64.63 8.75
C PHE A 21 -11.38 -65.23 8.18
N ASP A 22 -12.52 -64.76 8.67
CA ASP A 22 -13.82 -65.37 8.41
C ASP A 22 -14.76 -64.43 7.64
N ALA A 23 -16.00 -64.89 7.44
CA ALA A 23 -17.05 -64.08 6.83
C ALA A 23 -17.54 -62.90 7.70
N ALA A 24 -17.21 -62.82 9.00
CA ALA A 24 -17.55 -61.67 9.84
C ALA A 24 -16.51 -60.54 9.72
N THR A 25 -15.32 -60.87 9.23
CA THR A 25 -14.20 -59.92 9.08
C THR A 25 -14.55 -58.82 8.07
N ARG A 26 -14.61 -57.57 8.54
CA ARG A 26 -14.89 -56.38 7.72
C ARG A 26 -13.63 -55.69 7.22
N HIS A 27 -12.65 -55.54 8.11
CA HIS A 27 -11.34 -54.91 7.89
C HIS A 27 -10.28 -55.65 8.70
N LEU A 28 -9.14 -55.94 8.08
CA LEU A 28 -8.02 -56.65 8.69
C LEU A 28 -6.69 -56.00 8.29
N PRO A 29 -6.00 -55.30 9.22
CA PRO A 29 -4.67 -54.77 8.94
C PRO A 29 -3.66 -55.92 8.82
N LEU A 30 -2.92 -55.96 7.71
CA LEU A 30 -1.97 -57.03 7.40
C LEU A 30 -0.53 -56.68 7.79
N GLY A 31 -0.30 -55.52 8.41
CA GLY A 31 1.05 -55.02 8.73
C GLY A 31 1.91 -55.97 9.57
N LYS A 32 1.31 -56.53 10.63
CA LYS A 32 1.98 -57.50 11.52
C LYS A 32 2.04 -58.92 10.96
N ALA A 33 1.32 -59.17 9.87
CA ALA A 33 1.23 -60.48 9.23
C ALA A 33 2.08 -60.59 7.95
N MET A 34 2.56 -59.45 7.43
CA MET A 34 3.42 -59.45 6.26
C MET A 34 4.86 -59.85 6.61
N GLN A 35 5.52 -60.49 5.65
CA GLN A 35 6.96 -60.68 5.63
C GLN A 35 7.57 -59.77 4.58
N VAL A 36 8.73 -59.21 4.87
CA VAL A 36 9.39 -58.20 4.02
C VAL A 36 10.78 -58.67 3.62
N TYR A 37 11.10 -58.52 2.35
CA TYR A 37 12.44 -58.67 1.81
C TYR A 37 12.83 -57.38 1.09
N GLU A 38 13.98 -56.82 1.46
CA GLU A 38 14.58 -55.67 0.77
C GLU A 38 15.57 -56.19 -0.27
N ASP A 39 15.38 -55.77 -1.52
CA ASP A 39 16.22 -56.05 -2.68
C ASP A 39 16.92 -54.74 -3.09
N PRO A 40 18.14 -54.47 -2.59
CA PRO A 40 18.86 -53.23 -2.84
C PRO A 40 19.20 -53.01 -4.33
N ASP A 41 19.43 -54.10 -5.06
CA ASP A 41 19.84 -54.07 -6.46
C ASP A 41 18.64 -54.10 -7.43
N GLY A 42 17.44 -54.41 -6.91
CA GLY A 42 16.20 -54.49 -7.68
C GLY A 42 16.16 -55.62 -8.71
N SER A 43 17.07 -56.58 -8.60
CA SER A 43 17.32 -57.64 -9.58
C SER A 43 16.52 -58.92 -9.33
N ALA A 44 15.92 -59.05 -8.14
CA ALA A 44 15.16 -60.24 -7.78
C ALA A 44 13.88 -60.34 -8.60
N SER A 45 13.70 -61.48 -9.26
CA SER A 45 12.50 -61.80 -10.03
C SER A 45 11.49 -62.60 -9.20
N ILE A 46 10.22 -62.58 -9.58
CA ILE A 46 9.18 -63.34 -8.85
C ILE A 46 9.52 -64.83 -8.74
N THR A 47 10.12 -65.43 -9.76
CA THR A 47 10.51 -66.86 -9.77
C THR A 47 11.59 -67.19 -8.74
N GLN A 48 12.52 -66.27 -8.50
CA GLN A 48 13.52 -66.40 -7.45
C GLN A 48 12.92 -66.18 -6.07
N VAL A 49 12.09 -65.13 -5.93
CA VAL A 49 11.50 -64.71 -4.65
C VAL A 49 10.45 -65.72 -4.15
N SER A 50 9.76 -66.41 -5.04
CA SER A 50 8.80 -67.47 -4.72
C SER A 50 9.45 -68.84 -4.51
N ALA A 51 10.75 -69.00 -4.76
CA ALA A 51 11.42 -70.28 -4.59
C ALA A 51 11.49 -70.68 -3.09
N PRO A 52 11.32 -71.97 -2.73
CA PRO A 52 11.34 -72.42 -1.34
C PRO A 52 12.60 -72.01 -0.57
N ASP A 53 13.77 -72.10 -1.22
CA ASP A 53 15.07 -71.76 -0.63
C ASP A 53 15.23 -70.25 -0.36
N PHE A 54 14.42 -69.42 -1.01
CA PHE A 54 14.46 -67.97 -0.88
C PHE A 54 13.63 -67.47 0.32
N ALA A 55 12.72 -68.29 0.84
CA ALA A 55 11.85 -67.94 1.96
C ALA A 55 12.62 -67.47 3.21
N LYS A 56 13.87 -67.92 3.40
CA LYS A 56 14.74 -67.51 4.52
C LYS A 56 15.15 -66.03 4.49
N HIS A 57 15.08 -65.37 3.33
CA HIS A 57 15.44 -63.95 3.20
C HIS A 57 14.30 -63.02 3.62
N PHE A 58 13.06 -63.54 3.69
CA PHE A 58 11.92 -62.79 4.18
C PHE A 58 11.94 -62.70 5.71
N ARG A 59 11.85 -61.47 6.22
CA ARG A 59 11.77 -61.21 7.66
C ARG A 59 10.33 -60.89 8.06
N PRO A 60 9.78 -61.50 9.13
CA PRO A 60 8.48 -61.11 9.66
C PRO A 60 8.48 -59.64 10.06
N HIS A 61 7.40 -58.92 9.74
CA HIS A 61 7.23 -57.55 10.16
C HIS A 61 6.36 -57.45 11.42
N HIS A 62 6.83 -56.70 12.42
CA HIS A 62 6.16 -56.60 13.73
C HIS A 62 5.41 -55.29 13.98
N LYS A 63 5.39 -54.36 13.02
CA LYS A 63 4.65 -53.08 13.16
C LYS A 63 3.39 -53.10 12.29
N ASP A 64 2.48 -52.17 12.56
CA ASP A 64 1.22 -52.05 11.81
C ASP A 64 1.42 -51.53 10.37
N VAL A 65 2.55 -50.86 10.09
CA VAL A 65 2.87 -50.31 8.77
C VAL A 65 4.37 -50.46 8.51
N LEU A 66 4.72 -50.94 7.31
CA LEU A 66 6.09 -50.88 6.82
C LEU A 66 6.42 -49.44 6.45
N ASN A 67 7.46 -48.90 7.06
CA ASN A 67 7.99 -47.57 6.76
C ASN A 67 9.50 -47.67 6.58
N ALA A 68 9.93 -47.70 5.31
CA ALA A 68 11.35 -47.75 4.94
C ALA A 68 11.93 -46.35 4.68
N GLY A 69 11.14 -45.28 4.87
CA GLY A 69 11.55 -43.92 4.55
C GLY A 69 11.91 -43.76 3.07
N TYR A 70 12.82 -42.83 2.76
CA TYR A 70 13.35 -42.64 1.40
C TYR A 70 14.41 -43.70 1.11
N SER A 71 14.08 -44.68 0.28
CA SER A 71 15.00 -45.73 -0.18
C SER A 71 14.97 -45.84 -1.71
N THR A 72 16.05 -46.33 -2.30
CA THR A 72 16.08 -46.71 -3.73
C THR A 72 15.93 -48.22 -3.93
N SER A 73 15.91 -49.00 -2.84
CA SER A 73 15.73 -50.44 -2.86
C SER A 73 14.32 -50.82 -3.32
N VAL A 74 14.19 -52.00 -3.90
CA VAL A 74 12.90 -52.63 -4.17
C VAL A 74 12.47 -53.43 -2.94
N PHE A 75 11.21 -53.32 -2.52
CA PHE A 75 10.69 -54.07 -1.39
C PHE A 75 9.69 -55.12 -1.87
N TRP A 76 9.93 -56.36 -1.48
CA TRP A 76 9.02 -57.48 -1.68
C TRP A 76 8.23 -57.72 -0.40
N LEU A 77 6.91 -57.64 -0.48
CA LEU A 77 5.99 -57.99 0.59
C LEU A 77 5.36 -59.33 0.27
N LYS A 78 5.38 -60.23 1.25
CA LYS A 78 4.71 -61.53 1.18
C LYS A 78 3.63 -61.60 2.26
N VAL A 79 2.42 -61.95 1.86
CA VAL A 79 1.31 -62.21 2.79
C VAL A 79 0.65 -63.52 2.46
N GLU A 80 0.37 -64.31 3.49
CA GLU A 80 -0.35 -65.57 3.38
C GLU A 80 -1.75 -65.40 3.97
N LEU A 81 -2.77 -65.60 3.15
CA LEU A 81 -4.17 -65.34 3.48
C LEU A 81 -4.93 -66.65 3.46
N ARG A 82 -5.64 -66.98 4.56
CA ARG A 82 -6.48 -68.17 4.64
C ARG A 82 -7.91 -67.78 5.05
N PRO A 83 -8.85 -67.72 4.10
CA PRO A 83 -10.25 -67.52 4.44
C PRO A 83 -10.80 -68.79 5.12
N VAL A 84 -11.29 -68.68 6.34
CA VAL A 84 -12.00 -69.74 7.05
C VAL A 84 -13.45 -69.76 6.59
N ALA A 85 -13.88 -70.90 6.03
CA ALA A 85 -15.24 -71.07 5.53
C ALA A 85 -16.26 -71.06 6.68
N ALA A 86 -17.24 -70.16 6.64
CA ALA A 86 -18.47 -70.30 7.43
C ALA A 86 -19.48 -71.15 6.63
N PRO A 87 -20.14 -72.16 7.22
CA PRO A 87 -21.12 -72.99 6.51
C PRO A 87 -22.24 -72.12 5.91
N GLY A 88 -22.46 -72.20 4.60
CA GLY A 88 -23.54 -71.49 3.90
C GLY A 88 -23.29 -70.02 3.54
N ALA A 89 -22.07 -69.49 3.77
CA ALA A 89 -21.74 -68.12 3.39
C ALA A 89 -21.51 -67.98 1.87
N ALA A 90 -22.15 -66.99 1.25
CA ALA A 90 -21.91 -66.65 -0.15
C ALA A 90 -20.44 -66.22 -0.38
N PRO A 91 -19.85 -66.51 -1.55
CA PRO A 91 -18.49 -66.08 -1.87
C PRO A 91 -18.41 -64.55 -1.82
N ARG A 92 -17.64 -64.02 -0.87
CA ARG A 92 -17.40 -62.57 -0.75
C ARG A 92 -16.18 -62.17 -1.57
N GLN A 93 -16.32 -61.02 -2.23
CA GLN A 93 -15.19 -60.35 -2.86
C GLN A 93 -14.35 -59.65 -1.80
N TRP A 94 -13.06 -59.98 -1.78
CA TRP A 94 -12.07 -59.37 -0.90
C TRP A 94 -11.23 -58.37 -1.67
N LEU A 95 -11.00 -57.21 -1.06
CA LEU A 95 -10.17 -56.14 -1.61
C LEU A 95 -8.90 -56.02 -0.78
N LEU A 96 -7.75 -56.14 -1.43
CA LEU A 96 -6.47 -55.80 -0.83
C LEU A 96 -6.19 -54.33 -1.07
N GLU A 97 -6.19 -53.53 -0.01
CA GLU A 97 -5.88 -52.10 -0.03
C GLU A 97 -4.42 -51.87 0.35
N LEU A 98 -3.73 -51.08 -0.47
CA LEU A 98 -2.50 -50.40 -0.09
C LEU A 98 -2.79 -48.89 -0.02
N ALA A 99 -2.93 -48.38 1.21
CA ALA A 99 -3.42 -47.04 1.51
C ALA A 99 -2.31 -45.97 1.50
N TYR A 100 -1.49 -45.95 0.44
CA TYR A 100 -0.41 -45.00 0.26
C TYR A 100 -0.29 -44.61 -1.21
N PRO A 101 -0.99 -43.53 -1.65
CA PRO A 101 -1.03 -43.12 -3.06
C PRO A 101 0.32 -42.80 -3.73
N PRO A 102 1.31 -42.16 -3.08
CA PRO A 102 2.53 -41.71 -3.75
C PRO A 102 3.58 -42.84 -3.85
N LEU A 103 3.28 -43.83 -4.69
CA LEU A 103 4.10 -45.03 -4.94
C LEU A 103 4.28 -45.20 -6.46
N ASP A 104 5.51 -45.07 -6.96
CA ASP A 104 5.80 -45.07 -8.40
C ASP A 104 5.37 -46.34 -9.11
N HIS A 105 5.76 -47.49 -8.55
CA HIS A 105 5.56 -48.79 -9.16
C HIS A 105 5.15 -49.80 -8.10
N LEU A 106 4.01 -50.43 -8.38
CA LEU A 106 3.34 -51.42 -7.56
C LEU A 106 2.92 -52.58 -8.46
N GLU A 107 3.49 -53.76 -8.21
CA GLU A 107 3.16 -54.98 -8.94
C GLU A 107 2.61 -56.02 -7.97
N LEU A 108 1.45 -56.58 -8.30
CA LEU A 108 0.83 -57.67 -7.55
C LEU A 108 1.01 -58.98 -8.32
N TYR A 109 1.58 -59.97 -7.66
CA TYR A 109 1.72 -61.34 -8.15
C TYR A 109 0.82 -62.29 -7.37
N LEU A 110 0.04 -63.08 -8.10
CA LEU A 110 -0.90 -64.07 -7.56
C LEU A 110 -0.59 -65.47 -8.14
N PRO A 111 -0.92 -66.55 -7.41
CA PRO A 111 -0.70 -67.91 -7.91
C PRO A 111 -1.54 -68.18 -9.16
N ASP A 112 -0.96 -68.89 -10.13
CA ASP A 112 -1.60 -69.22 -11.41
C ASP A 112 -2.30 -70.59 -11.44
N GLY A 113 -2.25 -71.34 -10.34
CA GLY A 113 -2.81 -72.68 -10.20
C GLY A 113 -1.87 -73.83 -10.62
N SER A 114 -0.73 -73.52 -11.26
CA SER A 114 0.30 -74.49 -11.65
C SER A 114 1.47 -74.59 -10.66
N GLY A 115 1.40 -73.85 -9.54
CA GLY A 115 2.49 -73.70 -8.58
C GLY A 115 3.46 -72.56 -8.90
N SER A 116 3.22 -71.80 -9.97
CA SER A 116 3.94 -70.58 -10.32
C SER A 116 3.10 -69.33 -10.03
N TYR A 117 3.71 -68.16 -10.20
CA TYR A 117 3.09 -66.85 -9.93
C TYR A 117 3.01 -66.03 -11.22
N ARG A 118 1.83 -65.44 -11.47
CA ARG A 118 1.62 -64.52 -12.59
C ARG A 118 1.48 -63.08 -12.10
N LEU A 119 1.93 -62.14 -12.91
CA LEU A 119 1.67 -60.71 -12.69
C LEU A 119 0.16 -60.47 -12.86
N ALA A 120 -0.55 -60.24 -11.76
CA ALA A 120 -1.98 -60.00 -11.76
C ALA A 120 -2.30 -58.56 -12.21
N ARG A 121 -1.57 -57.58 -11.65
CA ARG A 121 -1.73 -56.16 -11.93
C ARG A 121 -0.42 -55.41 -11.74
N ARG A 122 -0.24 -54.36 -12.55
CA ARG A 122 0.84 -53.38 -12.45
C ARG A 122 0.24 -51.99 -12.45
N THR A 123 0.55 -51.19 -11.43
CA THR A 123 0.00 -49.85 -11.22
C THR A 123 1.02 -48.98 -10.47
N GLY A 124 0.73 -47.70 -10.27
CA GLY A 124 1.51 -46.76 -9.49
C GLY A 124 1.21 -45.32 -9.89
N ASP A 125 1.85 -44.35 -9.26
CA ASP A 125 1.69 -42.92 -9.60
C ASP A 125 2.52 -42.50 -10.82
N ALA A 126 3.54 -43.29 -11.18
CA ALA A 126 4.32 -43.13 -12.39
C ALA A 126 3.64 -43.75 -13.63
N LEU A 127 2.43 -44.28 -13.48
CA LEU A 127 1.59 -44.83 -14.54
C LEU A 127 0.27 -44.03 -14.64
N PRO A 128 -0.37 -43.98 -15.82
CA PRO A 128 -1.64 -43.29 -15.99
C PRO A 128 -2.70 -43.81 -15.02
N TYR A 129 -3.61 -42.96 -14.56
CA TYR A 129 -4.61 -43.31 -13.53
C TYR A 129 -5.44 -44.55 -13.89
N HIS A 130 -5.70 -44.74 -15.18
CA HIS A 130 -6.39 -45.91 -15.74
C HIS A 130 -5.65 -47.25 -15.58
N SER A 131 -4.39 -47.27 -15.15
CA SER A 131 -3.68 -48.53 -14.81
C SER A 131 -4.22 -49.20 -13.55
N ARG A 132 -4.97 -48.46 -12.72
CA ARG A 132 -5.57 -48.96 -11.48
C ARG A 132 -6.75 -49.88 -11.80
N GLN A 133 -6.83 -51.04 -11.13
CA GLN A 133 -7.94 -51.97 -11.32
C GLN A 133 -9.27 -51.37 -10.87
N ILE A 134 -9.28 -50.72 -9.71
CA ILE A 134 -10.42 -49.94 -9.21
C ILE A 134 -9.98 -48.48 -9.17
N LEU A 135 -10.74 -47.60 -9.85
CA LEU A 135 -10.47 -46.17 -9.96
C LEU A 135 -10.75 -45.46 -8.63
N GLN A 136 -9.78 -45.54 -7.73
CA GLN A 136 -9.81 -44.95 -6.38
C GLN A 136 -8.47 -44.28 -6.08
N ASN A 137 -8.43 -43.42 -5.06
CA ASN A 137 -7.20 -42.73 -4.63
C ASN A 137 -6.15 -43.70 -4.05
N ASN A 138 -6.59 -44.71 -3.31
CA ASN A 138 -5.74 -45.79 -2.81
C ASN A 138 -5.64 -46.93 -3.83
N TYR A 139 -4.60 -47.75 -3.73
CA TYR A 139 -4.46 -48.92 -4.60
C TYR A 139 -5.30 -50.07 -4.06
N LEU A 140 -6.23 -50.56 -4.87
CA LEU A 140 -7.11 -51.69 -4.53
C LEU A 140 -6.95 -52.80 -5.55
N PHE A 141 -6.85 -54.02 -5.04
CA PHE A 141 -6.79 -55.23 -5.85
C PHE A 141 -7.89 -56.21 -5.42
N GLU A 142 -8.60 -56.76 -6.39
CA GLU A 142 -9.59 -57.81 -6.11
C GLU A 142 -8.88 -59.14 -5.93
N LEU A 143 -9.09 -59.78 -4.78
CA LEU A 143 -8.57 -61.10 -4.48
C LEU A 143 -9.70 -62.13 -4.57
N GLN A 144 -9.53 -63.10 -5.47
CA GLN A 144 -10.41 -64.27 -5.55
C GLN A 144 -9.85 -65.36 -4.64
N LEU A 145 -10.31 -65.39 -3.39
CA LEU A 145 -9.83 -66.32 -2.37
C LEU A 145 -10.81 -67.49 -2.21
N GLN A 146 -10.31 -68.73 -2.27
CA GLN A 146 -11.11 -69.93 -2.08
C GLN A 146 -11.15 -70.32 -0.59
N PRO A 147 -12.33 -70.61 -0.01
CA PRO A 147 -12.44 -70.99 1.39
C PRO A 147 -11.56 -72.20 1.76
N GLY A 148 -10.82 -72.09 2.85
CA GLY A 148 -9.93 -73.14 3.38
C GLY A 148 -8.55 -73.23 2.72
N GLN A 149 -8.35 -72.63 1.55
CA GLN A 149 -7.08 -72.62 0.81
C GLN A 149 -6.20 -71.43 1.21
N VAL A 150 -4.93 -71.70 1.53
CA VAL A 150 -3.94 -70.64 1.75
C VAL A 150 -3.55 -70.04 0.40
N THR A 151 -3.74 -68.73 0.26
CA THR A 151 -3.29 -67.95 -0.92
C THR A 151 -2.14 -67.04 -0.50
N THR A 152 -0.98 -67.23 -1.11
CA THR A 152 0.16 -66.32 -0.92
C THR A 152 0.13 -65.22 -1.98
N ALA A 153 0.11 -63.97 -1.54
CA ALA A 153 0.22 -62.80 -2.43
C ALA A 153 1.59 -62.15 -2.25
N TYR A 154 2.23 -61.82 -3.38
CA TYR A 154 3.49 -61.07 -3.39
C TYR A 154 3.25 -59.67 -3.99
N LEU A 155 3.70 -58.64 -3.29
CA LEU A 155 3.70 -57.27 -3.78
C LEU A 155 5.15 -56.80 -3.95
N ARG A 156 5.47 -56.27 -5.12
CA ARG A 156 6.75 -55.63 -5.40
C ARG A 156 6.55 -54.12 -5.42
N LEU A 157 7.23 -53.44 -4.50
CA LEU A 157 7.17 -51.99 -4.32
C LEU A 157 8.49 -51.38 -4.78
N HIS A 158 8.42 -50.38 -5.64
CA HIS A 158 9.58 -49.61 -6.06
C HIS A 158 9.18 -48.14 -6.21
N SER A 159 9.86 -47.24 -5.48
CA SER A 159 9.63 -45.81 -5.59
C SER A 159 10.92 -45.00 -5.35
N GLN A 160 11.05 -43.84 -5.99
CA GLN A 160 12.08 -42.83 -5.69
C GLN A 160 11.71 -41.95 -4.47
N GLY A 161 10.43 -41.95 -4.09
CA GLY A 161 9.88 -41.29 -2.92
C GLY A 161 10.09 -42.08 -1.63
N SER A 162 9.28 -41.81 -0.61
CA SER A 162 9.28 -42.62 0.60
C SER A 162 8.44 -43.88 0.41
N VAL A 163 8.95 -45.03 0.83
CA VAL A 163 8.24 -46.30 0.74
C VAL A 163 7.50 -46.57 2.04
N GLN A 164 6.17 -46.53 1.97
CA GLN A 164 5.27 -46.94 3.04
C GLN A 164 4.25 -47.95 2.52
N ALA A 165 3.95 -48.98 3.31
CA ALA A 165 2.98 -50.01 2.93
C ALA A 165 1.98 -50.30 4.06
N PRO A 166 1.01 -49.40 4.30
CA PRO A 166 -0.17 -49.70 5.10
C PRO A 166 -1.07 -50.65 4.30
N LEU A 167 -0.88 -51.95 4.52
CA LEU A 167 -1.59 -53.01 3.82
C LEU A 167 -2.76 -53.51 4.66
N ALA A 168 -3.95 -53.57 4.07
CA ALA A 168 -5.16 -54.04 4.73
C ALA A 168 -6.03 -54.88 3.80
N LEU A 169 -6.74 -55.85 4.37
CA LEU A 169 -7.76 -56.62 3.67
C LEU A 169 -9.14 -56.11 4.07
N TRP A 170 -9.98 -55.84 3.07
CA TRP A 170 -11.35 -55.37 3.25
C TRP A 170 -12.35 -56.31 2.59
N SER A 171 -13.54 -56.43 3.18
CA SER A 171 -14.68 -56.90 2.40
C SER A 171 -15.18 -55.78 1.49
N ALA A 172 -15.58 -56.09 0.25
CA ALA A 172 -16.03 -55.08 -0.72
C ALA A 172 -17.16 -54.19 -0.17
N GLN A 173 -18.10 -54.78 0.57
CA GLN A 173 -19.20 -54.04 1.21
C GLN A 173 -18.70 -53.07 2.29
N ALA A 174 -17.82 -53.54 3.19
CA ALA A 174 -17.30 -52.68 4.25
C ALA A 174 -16.47 -51.51 3.70
N TYR A 175 -15.73 -51.73 2.62
CA TYR A 175 -15.00 -50.66 1.93
C TYR A 175 -15.94 -49.60 1.37
N MET A 176 -17.01 -50.01 0.68
CA MET A 176 -18.02 -49.10 0.11
C MET A 176 -18.77 -48.31 1.20
N GLU A 177 -19.00 -48.89 2.38
CA GLU A 177 -19.64 -48.22 3.52
C GLU A 177 -18.72 -47.17 4.19
N GLU A 178 -17.41 -47.43 4.24
CA GLU A 178 -16.42 -46.53 4.90
C GLU A 178 -15.92 -45.40 4.00
N GLN A 179 -15.91 -45.62 2.68
CA GLN A 179 -15.37 -44.68 1.68
C GLN A 179 -15.98 -43.25 1.75
N PRO A 180 -17.32 -43.06 1.89
CA PRO A 180 -17.92 -41.73 1.89
C PRO A 180 -17.38 -40.83 3.01
N THR A 181 -17.16 -41.40 4.20
CA THR A 181 -16.65 -40.66 5.37
C THR A 181 -15.29 -40.02 5.08
N ARG A 182 -14.37 -40.76 4.43
CA ARG A 182 -13.05 -40.23 4.05
C ARG A 182 -13.16 -39.08 3.05
N LEU A 183 -14.02 -39.23 2.04
CA LEU A 183 -14.22 -38.22 1.01
C LEU A 183 -14.86 -36.94 1.57
N TYR A 184 -15.85 -37.06 2.48
CA TYR A 184 -16.47 -35.91 3.14
C TYR A 184 -15.48 -35.12 3.97
N VAL A 185 -14.61 -35.79 4.72
CA VAL A 185 -13.61 -35.14 5.58
C VAL A 185 -12.59 -34.39 4.73
N LEU A 186 -12.08 -35.02 3.66
CA LEU A 186 -11.19 -34.39 2.72
C LEU A 186 -11.87 -33.19 2.01
N GLY A 187 -13.15 -33.34 1.65
CA GLY A 187 -13.97 -32.28 1.06
C GLY A 187 -14.17 -31.08 1.99
N ILE A 188 -14.40 -31.30 3.29
CA ILE A 188 -14.47 -30.24 4.30
C ILE A 188 -13.13 -29.52 4.42
N ILE A 189 -12.02 -30.25 4.49
CA ILE A 189 -10.68 -29.66 4.61
C ILE A 189 -10.37 -28.78 3.40
N TYR A 190 -10.57 -29.29 2.17
CA TYR A 190 -10.35 -28.50 0.95
C TYR A 190 -11.35 -27.35 0.84
N GLY A 191 -12.60 -27.53 1.29
CA GLY A 191 -13.60 -26.47 1.35
C GLY A 191 -13.18 -25.31 2.27
N VAL A 192 -12.67 -25.61 3.47
CA VAL A 192 -12.15 -24.59 4.39
C VAL A 192 -10.97 -23.84 3.77
N LEU A 193 -10.03 -24.55 3.13
CA LEU A 193 -8.90 -23.92 2.45
C LEU A 193 -9.36 -23.02 1.30
N LEU A 194 -10.33 -23.46 0.49
CA LEU A 194 -10.88 -22.67 -0.61
C LEU A 194 -11.62 -21.42 -0.11
N VAL A 195 -12.48 -21.57 0.90
CA VAL A 195 -13.18 -20.44 1.53
C VAL A 195 -12.18 -19.44 2.09
N MET A 196 -11.13 -19.91 2.77
CA MET A 196 -10.08 -19.04 3.30
C MET A 196 -9.30 -18.34 2.20
N LEU A 197 -8.99 -19.03 1.10
CA LEU A 197 -8.31 -18.43 -0.05
C LEU A 197 -9.16 -17.30 -0.68
N VAL A 198 -10.45 -17.55 -0.92
CA VAL A 198 -11.38 -16.56 -1.47
C VAL A 198 -11.60 -15.40 -0.50
N TYR A 199 -11.77 -15.68 0.79
CA TYR A 199 -11.91 -14.68 1.84
C TYR A 199 -10.69 -13.73 1.90
N ASN A 200 -9.49 -14.30 1.92
CA ASN A 200 -8.25 -13.51 1.93
C ASN A 200 -8.07 -12.71 0.63
N LEU A 201 -8.54 -13.24 -0.52
CA LEU A 201 -8.55 -12.51 -1.78
C LEU A 201 -9.47 -11.27 -1.74
N PHE A 202 -10.68 -11.39 -1.18
CA PHE A 202 -11.57 -10.24 -1.00
C PHE A 202 -10.95 -9.18 -0.08
N ILE A 203 -10.31 -9.61 1.02
CA ILE A 203 -9.61 -8.67 1.90
C ILE A 203 -8.44 -8.01 1.17
N TYR A 204 -7.66 -8.76 0.38
CA TYR A 204 -6.60 -8.18 -0.43
C TYR A 204 -7.13 -7.12 -1.39
N LEU A 205 -8.24 -7.38 -2.09
CA LEU A 205 -8.84 -6.40 -3.01
C LEU A 205 -9.33 -5.14 -2.28
N SER A 206 -9.79 -5.27 -1.03
CA SER A 206 -10.27 -4.17 -0.20
C SER A 206 -9.14 -3.36 0.46
N VAL A 207 -8.14 -4.04 1.02
CA VAL A 207 -7.08 -3.44 1.85
C VAL A 207 -5.82 -3.12 1.03
N ARG A 208 -5.56 -3.90 -0.03
CA ARG A 208 -4.36 -3.83 -0.88
C ARG A 208 -3.02 -3.96 -0.14
N ASP A 209 -3.00 -4.62 1.02
CA ASP A 209 -1.76 -4.97 1.73
C ASP A 209 -1.12 -6.22 1.09
N VAL A 210 0.15 -6.10 0.71
CA VAL A 210 0.91 -7.14 -0.01
C VAL A 210 1.09 -8.42 0.84
N SER A 211 0.98 -8.34 2.17
CA SER A 211 1.03 -9.52 3.06
C SER A 211 -0.05 -10.54 2.69
N TYR A 212 -1.26 -10.09 2.32
CA TYR A 212 -2.34 -10.98 1.90
C TYR A 212 -2.02 -11.67 0.58
N LEU A 213 -1.35 -10.98 -0.36
CA LEU A 213 -0.96 -11.60 -1.63
C LEU A 213 -0.01 -12.78 -1.40
N TYR A 214 1.03 -12.60 -0.60
CA TYR A 214 1.95 -13.70 -0.26
C TYR A 214 1.25 -14.82 0.50
N TYR A 215 0.31 -14.48 1.37
CA TYR A 215 -0.45 -15.46 2.14
C TYR A 215 -1.41 -16.28 1.26
N ILE A 216 -2.11 -15.65 0.31
CA ILE A 216 -2.96 -16.33 -0.68
C ILE A 216 -2.13 -17.30 -1.52
N LEU A 217 -0.96 -16.87 -2.00
CA LEU A 217 -0.05 -17.71 -2.79
C LEU A 217 0.50 -18.89 -1.97
N TYR A 218 0.74 -18.68 -0.68
CA TYR A 218 1.08 -19.75 0.27
C TYR A 218 -0.07 -20.76 0.43
N ILE A 219 -1.28 -20.31 0.76
CA ILE A 219 -2.46 -21.20 0.92
C ILE A 219 -2.72 -21.98 -0.37
N ALA A 220 -2.66 -21.32 -1.53
CA ALA A 220 -2.85 -21.96 -2.82
C ALA A 220 -1.80 -23.06 -3.04
N SER A 221 -0.52 -22.74 -2.85
CA SER A 221 0.59 -23.69 -2.99
C SER A 221 0.45 -24.88 -2.05
N PHE A 222 0.13 -24.62 -0.78
CA PHE A 222 -0.06 -25.66 0.22
C PHE A 222 -1.29 -26.53 -0.07
N GLY A 223 -2.40 -25.93 -0.53
CA GLY A 223 -3.59 -26.65 -0.96
C GLY A 223 -3.31 -27.59 -2.13
N PHE A 224 -2.59 -27.12 -3.15
CA PHE A 224 -2.18 -27.97 -4.27
C PHE A 224 -1.18 -29.05 -3.88
N TYR A 225 -0.27 -28.78 -2.94
CA TYR A 225 0.57 -29.81 -2.33
C TYR A 225 -0.27 -30.92 -1.69
N GLN A 226 -1.30 -30.56 -0.92
CA GLN A 226 -2.19 -31.56 -0.31
C GLN A 226 -2.96 -32.38 -1.36
N VAL A 227 -3.46 -31.73 -2.42
CA VAL A 227 -4.12 -32.41 -3.54
C VAL A 227 -3.16 -33.42 -4.20
N SER A 228 -1.89 -33.06 -4.35
CA SER A 228 -0.85 -33.91 -4.93
C SER A 228 -0.56 -35.13 -4.05
N VAL A 229 -0.29 -34.95 -2.75
CA VAL A 229 0.11 -36.04 -1.83
C VAL A 229 -1.03 -37.01 -1.52
N ASN A 230 -2.27 -36.53 -1.43
CA ASN A 230 -3.43 -37.38 -1.13
C ASN A 230 -3.93 -38.18 -2.36
N GLY A 231 -3.26 -38.08 -3.52
CA GLY A 231 -3.64 -38.77 -4.76
C GLY A 231 -4.84 -38.15 -5.51
N ALA A 232 -5.47 -37.12 -4.95
CA ALA A 232 -6.60 -36.42 -5.58
C ALA A 232 -6.20 -35.72 -6.89
N GLY A 233 -4.94 -35.25 -6.98
CA GLY A 233 -4.40 -34.64 -8.20
C GLY A 233 -4.42 -35.59 -9.39
N VAL A 234 -3.95 -36.82 -9.18
CA VAL A 234 -3.94 -37.87 -10.22
C VAL A 234 -5.36 -38.33 -10.55
N ALA A 235 -6.28 -38.34 -9.58
CA ALA A 235 -7.66 -38.75 -9.83
C ALA A 235 -8.49 -37.71 -10.62
N TYR A 236 -8.30 -36.41 -10.38
CA TYR A 236 -9.21 -35.37 -10.88
C TYR A 236 -8.58 -34.29 -11.78
N PHE A 237 -7.29 -33.96 -11.60
CA PHE A 237 -6.68 -32.81 -12.27
C PHE A 237 -5.72 -33.20 -13.40
N TRP A 238 -4.96 -34.29 -13.24
CA TRP A 238 -3.95 -34.73 -14.21
C TRP A 238 -3.84 -36.26 -14.36
N PRO A 239 -4.96 -36.97 -14.64
CA PRO A 239 -4.98 -38.45 -14.70
C PRO A 239 -4.06 -39.06 -15.76
N ASP A 240 -3.82 -38.34 -16.86
CA ASP A 240 -3.05 -38.82 -18.00
C ASP A 240 -1.59 -38.32 -18.01
N SER A 241 -1.17 -37.54 -17.00
CA SER A 241 0.18 -36.98 -16.93
C SER A 241 0.93 -37.41 -15.65
N PRO A 242 1.45 -38.64 -15.61
CA PRO A 242 2.25 -39.14 -14.49
C PRO A 242 3.51 -38.31 -14.22
N TRP A 243 4.13 -37.78 -15.28
CA TRP A 243 5.27 -36.89 -15.15
C TRP A 243 4.93 -35.64 -14.33
N TRP A 244 3.81 -34.98 -14.65
CA TRP A 244 3.37 -33.80 -13.92
C TRP A 244 2.98 -34.13 -12.48
N ALA A 245 2.32 -35.27 -12.23
CA ALA A 245 1.97 -35.72 -10.89
C ALA A 245 3.18 -35.83 -9.95
N ASN A 246 4.30 -36.35 -10.48
CA ASN A 246 5.52 -36.53 -9.71
C ASN A 246 6.33 -35.23 -9.57
N ALA A 247 6.28 -34.35 -10.56
CA ALA A 247 6.88 -33.02 -10.50
C ALA A 247 6.10 -32.03 -9.62
N SER A 248 4.77 -32.14 -9.57
CA SER A 248 3.89 -31.20 -8.87
C SER A 248 4.11 -31.22 -7.36
N THR A 249 4.32 -32.41 -6.77
CA THR A 249 4.55 -32.56 -5.33
C THR A 249 5.74 -31.73 -4.83
N PRO A 250 6.99 -31.93 -5.30
CA PRO A 250 8.13 -31.11 -4.90
C PRO A 250 8.00 -29.65 -5.32
N LEU A 251 7.37 -29.36 -6.47
CA LEU A 251 7.16 -27.98 -6.92
C LEU A 251 6.27 -27.21 -5.93
N PHE A 252 5.14 -27.78 -5.51
CA PHE A 252 4.22 -27.12 -4.58
C PHE A 252 4.76 -27.04 -3.15
N ILE A 253 5.60 -28.00 -2.71
CA ILE A 253 6.37 -27.85 -1.46
C ILE A 253 7.32 -26.65 -1.56
N GLY A 254 8.07 -26.55 -2.65
CA GLY A 254 9.00 -25.46 -2.90
C GLY A 254 8.30 -24.09 -2.98
N SER A 255 7.17 -24.01 -3.69
CA SER A 255 6.39 -22.77 -3.80
C SER A 255 5.73 -22.37 -2.48
N ALA A 256 5.20 -23.34 -1.70
CA ALA A 256 4.69 -23.07 -0.36
C ALA A 256 5.79 -22.56 0.57
N GLY A 257 6.99 -23.15 0.55
CA GLY A 257 8.14 -22.66 1.32
C GLY A 257 8.56 -21.24 0.91
N LEU A 258 8.59 -20.95 -0.40
CA LEU A 258 8.95 -19.63 -0.93
C LEU A 258 7.96 -18.55 -0.49
N PHE A 259 6.66 -18.75 -0.75
CA PHE A 259 5.63 -17.78 -0.40
C PHE A 259 5.41 -17.70 1.11
N GLY A 260 5.53 -18.81 1.83
CA GLY A 260 5.49 -18.84 3.28
C GLY A 260 6.64 -18.04 3.91
N CYS A 261 7.86 -18.15 3.38
CA CYS A 261 9.00 -17.35 3.83
C CYS A 261 8.74 -15.86 3.58
N GLN A 262 8.31 -15.51 2.38
CA GLN A 262 8.06 -14.13 2.01
C GLN A 262 6.91 -13.51 2.84
N PHE A 263 5.86 -14.29 3.09
CA PHE A 263 4.79 -13.95 4.02
C PHE A 263 5.35 -13.68 5.41
N ALA A 264 6.11 -14.60 6.01
CA ALA A 264 6.66 -14.43 7.36
C ALA A 264 7.57 -13.21 7.47
N ARG A 265 8.43 -12.94 6.47
CA ARG A 265 9.29 -11.75 6.42
C ARG A 265 8.50 -10.45 6.50
N HIS A 266 7.47 -10.32 5.67
CA HIS A 266 6.65 -9.11 5.61
C HIS A 266 5.65 -9.02 6.79
N PHE A 267 5.12 -10.16 7.22
CA PHE A 267 4.16 -10.24 8.31
C PHE A 267 4.81 -9.89 9.66
N LEU A 268 5.97 -10.47 9.95
CA LEU A 268 6.71 -10.23 11.18
C LEU A 268 7.65 -9.03 11.09
N GLN A 269 7.74 -8.33 9.94
CA GLN A 269 8.66 -7.21 9.70
C GLN A 269 10.13 -7.55 10.00
N LEU A 270 10.58 -8.76 9.65
CA LEU A 270 11.88 -9.28 10.06
C LEU A 270 13.06 -8.39 9.65
N GLY A 271 12.96 -7.65 8.55
CA GLY A 271 13.97 -6.70 8.11
C GLY A 271 14.29 -5.59 9.12
N SER A 272 13.33 -5.17 9.95
CA SER A 272 13.54 -4.15 10.99
C SER A 272 14.01 -4.75 12.32
N ILE A 273 13.65 -6.00 12.61
CA ILE A 273 13.87 -6.65 13.91
C ILE A 273 15.15 -7.48 13.93
N SER A 274 15.42 -8.27 12.88
CA SER A 274 16.61 -9.11 12.78
C SER A 274 16.98 -9.39 11.32
N ARG A 275 18.08 -8.76 10.88
CA ARG A 275 18.68 -9.01 9.56
C ARG A 275 19.21 -10.44 9.38
N ALA A 276 19.44 -11.18 10.46
CA ALA A 276 19.91 -12.56 10.40
C ALA A 276 18.77 -13.51 10.00
N PHE A 277 17.61 -13.40 10.66
CA PHE A 277 16.42 -14.16 10.29
C PHE A 277 15.91 -13.77 8.90
N ASP A 278 15.93 -12.47 8.56
CA ASP A 278 15.53 -12.03 7.22
C ASP A 278 16.38 -12.67 6.12
N ARG A 279 17.72 -12.68 6.28
CA ARG A 279 18.65 -13.34 5.35
C ARG A 279 18.49 -14.86 5.31
N LEU A 280 18.27 -15.50 6.46
CA LEU A 280 18.01 -16.94 6.51
C LEU A 280 16.78 -17.32 5.70
N LEU A 281 15.66 -16.58 5.86
CA LEU A 281 14.45 -16.82 5.09
C LEU A 281 14.65 -16.52 3.60
N GLN A 282 15.44 -15.52 3.22
CA GLN A 282 15.83 -15.29 1.81
C GLN A 282 16.61 -16.47 1.21
N LEU A 283 17.55 -17.04 1.96
CA LEU A 283 18.30 -18.22 1.52
C LEU A 283 17.39 -19.43 1.33
N LEU A 284 16.43 -19.62 2.24
CA LEU A 284 15.42 -20.68 2.09
C LEU A 284 14.49 -20.44 0.90
N MET A 285 14.12 -19.18 0.60
CA MET A 285 13.38 -18.84 -0.62
C MET A 285 14.15 -19.18 -1.90
N LEU A 286 15.46 -18.88 -1.93
CA LEU A 286 16.32 -19.27 -3.05
C LEU A 286 16.39 -20.79 -3.19
N GLY A 287 16.50 -21.52 -2.07
CA GLY A 287 16.40 -22.98 -2.06
C GLY A 287 15.06 -23.50 -2.57
N GLY A 288 13.94 -22.84 -2.21
CA GLY A 288 12.60 -23.17 -2.71
C GLY A 288 12.46 -22.96 -4.21
N ALA A 289 12.96 -21.82 -4.73
CA ALA A 289 13.00 -21.55 -6.16
C ALA A 289 13.87 -22.58 -6.91
N LEU A 290 15.03 -22.94 -6.35
CA LEU A 290 15.88 -23.98 -6.91
C LEU A 290 15.16 -25.34 -6.97
N VAL A 291 14.47 -25.73 -5.90
CA VAL A 291 13.66 -26.96 -5.87
C VAL A 291 12.58 -26.94 -6.93
N MET A 292 11.89 -25.81 -7.15
CA MET A 292 10.89 -25.69 -8.20
C MET A 292 11.48 -25.90 -9.60
N VAL A 293 12.68 -25.35 -9.87
CA VAL A 293 13.38 -25.58 -11.14
C VAL A 293 13.81 -27.04 -11.28
N LEU A 294 14.39 -27.63 -10.23
CA LEU A 294 14.82 -29.03 -10.22
C LEU A 294 13.65 -30.01 -10.36
N ALA A 295 12.48 -29.69 -9.80
CA ALA A 295 11.27 -30.51 -9.91
C ALA A 295 10.83 -30.70 -11.36
N VAL A 296 11.04 -29.71 -12.22
CA VAL A 296 10.63 -29.74 -13.63
C VAL A 296 11.75 -30.24 -14.56
N THR A 297 13.01 -30.06 -14.18
CA THR A 297 14.17 -30.29 -15.07
C THR A 297 14.97 -31.57 -14.76
N MET A 298 14.90 -32.10 -13.54
CA MET A 298 15.74 -33.20 -13.06
C MET A 298 14.92 -34.43 -12.62
N ARG A 299 15.59 -35.52 -12.21
CA ARG A 299 14.92 -36.67 -11.57
C ARG A 299 14.18 -36.20 -10.31
N TYR A 300 12.85 -36.31 -10.31
CA TYR A 300 11.99 -35.75 -9.27
C TYR A 300 12.31 -36.26 -7.85
N GLY A 301 12.86 -37.47 -7.69
CA GLY A 301 13.25 -38.01 -6.37
C GLY A 301 14.28 -37.14 -5.64
N VAL A 302 15.25 -36.55 -6.36
CA VAL A 302 16.21 -35.61 -5.76
C VAL A 302 15.51 -34.32 -5.33
N ALA A 303 14.66 -33.78 -6.21
CA ALA A 303 13.88 -32.59 -5.92
C ALA A 303 12.97 -32.78 -4.70
N LEU A 304 12.31 -33.93 -4.56
CA LEU A 304 11.43 -34.26 -3.44
C LEU A 304 12.17 -34.36 -2.10
N ARG A 305 13.35 -35.00 -2.09
CA ARG A 305 14.20 -35.06 -0.88
C ARG A 305 14.69 -33.67 -0.48
N MET A 306 15.17 -32.87 -1.44
CA MET A 306 15.58 -31.48 -1.19
C MET A 306 14.40 -30.64 -0.69
N ALA A 307 13.22 -30.76 -1.31
CA ALA A 307 12.01 -30.06 -0.91
C ALA A 307 11.62 -30.38 0.54
N THR A 308 11.71 -31.65 0.93
CA THR A 308 11.38 -32.11 2.29
C THR A 308 12.34 -31.55 3.33
N VAL A 309 13.66 -31.58 3.05
CA VAL A 309 14.68 -31.00 3.95
C VAL A 309 14.46 -29.48 4.06
N LEU A 310 14.21 -28.80 2.94
CA LEU A 310 13.95 -27.37 2.93
C LEU A 310 12.68 -27.02 3.72
N ALA A 311 11.61 -27.80 3.58
CA ALA A 311 10.36 -27.60 4.31
C ALA A 311 10.56 -27.76 5.83
N LEU A 312 11.40 -28.70 6.27
CA LEU A 312 11.76 -28.85 7.68
C LEU A 312 12.54 -27.64 8.20
N LEU A 313 13.58 -27.23 7.46
CA LEU A 313 14.38 -26.04 7.81
C LEU A 313 13.52 -24.77 7.85
N PHE A 314 12.61 -24.62 6.89
CA PHE A 314 11.62 -23.56 6.82
C PHE A 314 10.74 -23.53 8.07
N THR A 315 10.15 -24.68 8.42
CA THR A 315 9.25 -24.81 9.56
C THR A 315 9.94 -24.41 10.87
N VAL A 316 11.16 -24.90 11.12
CA VAL A 316 11.94 -24.55 12.31
C VAL A 316 12.33 -23.07 12.31
N SER A 317 12.78 -22.54 11.16
CA SER A 317 13.24 -21.16 11.03
C SER A 317 12.11 -20.16 11.25
N ILE A 318 10.92 -20.42 10.70
CA ILE A 318 9.73 -19.58 10.89
C ILE A 318 9.29 -19.58 12.34
N PHE A 319 9.25 -20.74 12.99
CA PHE A 319 8.81 -20.83 14.37
C PHE A 319 9.77 -20.08 15.30
N ALA A 320 11.08 -20.25 15.10
CA ALA A 320 12.11 -19.50 15.81
C ALA A 320 12.04 -17.99 15.55
N ALA A 321 11.80 -17.56 14.30
CA ALA A 321 11.61 -16.15 13.96
C ALA A 321 10.36 -15.56 14.62
N GLY A 322 9.26 -16.32 14.70
CA GLY A 322 8.05 -15.96 15.42
C GLY A 322 8.30 -15.74 16.91
N LEU A 323 8.93 -16.71 17.58
CA LEU A 323 9.32 -16.61 18.98
C LEU A 323 10.21 -15.40 19.25
N TYR A 324 11.20 -15.17 18.39
CA TYR A 324 12.08 -14.01 18.49
C TYR A 324 11.32 -12.69 18.34
N ALA A 325 10.41 -12.58 17.37
CA ALA A 325 9.58 -11.40 17.17
C ALA A 325 8.66 -11.13 18.37
N TRP A 326 8.12 -12.19 18.99
CA TRP A 326 7.31 -12.05 20.20
C TRP A 326 8.14 -11.55 21.39
N TRP A 327 9.33 -12.11 21.62
CA TRP A 327 10.26 -11.63 22.65
C TRP A 327 10.71 -10.18 22.46
N ARG A 328 10.74 -9.70 21.20
CA ARG A 328 11.02 -8.30 20.86
C ARG A 328 9.82 -7.36 21.06
N GLY A 329 8.68 -7.87 21.52
CA GLY A 329 7.50 -7.07 21.88
C GLY A 329 6.49 -6.87 20.76
N LEU A 330 6.60 -7.56 19.62
CA LEU A 330 5.58 -7.47 18.57
C LEU A 330 4.32 -8.24 18.98
N ARG A 331 3.28 -7.48 19.32
CA ARG A 331 1.97 -8.03 19.72
C ARG A 331 1.38 -8.96 18.67
N VAL A 332 1.58 -8.67 17.39
CA VAL A 332 1.04 -9.46 16.28
C VAL A 332 1.70 -10.86 16.19
N ALA A 333 2.92 -11.03 16.69
CA ALA A 333 3.64 -12.31 16.65
C ALA A 333 2.99 -13.40 17.51
N ARG A 334 2.18 -13.04 18.52
CA ARG A 334 1.48 -14.02 19.38
C ARG A 334 0.56 -14.93 18.58
N TRP A 335 -0.24 -14.34 17.69
CA TRP A 335 -1.23 -15.07 16.89
C TRP A 335 -0.55 -15.93 15.84
N PHE A 336 0.56 -15.44 15.30
CA PHE A 336 1.42 -16.19 14.40
C PHE A 336 1.93 -17.46 15.07
N ILE A 337 2.50 -17.37 16.27
CA ILE A 337 3.03 -18.54 16.99
C ILE A 337 1.92 -19.53 17.33
N ILE A 338 0.75 -19.06 17.77
CA ILE A 338 -0.40 -19.94 18.07
C ILE A 338 -0.81 -20.72 16.82
N ALA A 339 -0.91 -20.05 15.67
CA ALA A 339 -1.24 -20.70 14.40
C ALA A 339 -0.20 -21.76 14.01
N TRP A 340 1.08 -21.41 14.02
CA TRP A 340 2.16 -22.34 13.69
C TRP A 340 2.28 -23.49 14.69
N THR A 341 1.93 -23.29 15.96
CA THR A 341 1.88 -24.37 16.96
C THR A 341 0.81 -25.39 16.61
N ALA A 342 -0.37 -24.96 16.15
CA ALA A 342 -1.43 -25.86 15.71
C ALA A 342 -1.00 -26.72 14.51
N PHE A 343 -0.33 -26.11 13.52
CA PHE A 343 0.24 -26.82 12.38
C PHE A 343 1.31 -27.84 12.80
N LEU A 344 2.27 -27.40 13.61
CA LEU A 344 3.36 -28.23 14.11
C LEU A 344 2.87 -29.44 14.92
N LEU A 345 1.87 -29.24 15.79
CA LEU A 345 1.29 -30.31 16.59
C LEU A 345 0.57 -31.32 15.69
N GLY A 346 -0.16 -30.86 14.67
CA GLY A 346 -0.77 -31.75 13.68
C GLY A 346 0.27 -32.57 12.91
N GLY A 347 1.36 -31.94 12.47
CA GLY A 347 2.48 -32.61 11.81
C GLY A 347 3.22 -33.62 12.71
N LEU A 348 3.41 -33.29 13.98
CA LEU A 348 4.00 -34.18 14.98
C LEU A 348 3.14 -35.43 15.20
N VAL A 349 1.83 -35.26 15.37
CA VAL A 349 0.88 -36.38 15.53
C VAL A 349 0.91 -37.29 14.30
N ASN A 350 0.89 -36.71 13.09
CA ASN A 350 1.00 -37.48 11.86
C ASN A 350 2.33 -38.25 11.77
N THR A 351 3.44 -37.62 12.16
CA THR A 351 4.77 -38.25 12.16
C THR A 351 4.82 -39.44 13.13
N LEU A 352 4.31 -39.27 14.35
CA LEU A 352 4.28 -40.34 15.35
C LEU A 352 3.37 -41.50 14.93
N MET A 353 2.27 -41.21 14.24
CA MET A 353 1.39 -42.23 13.63
C MET A 353 2.12 -43.00 12.54
N VAL A 354 2.78 -42.31 11.62
CA VAL A 354 3.55 -42.93 10.52
C VAL A 354 4.75 -43.76 11.01
N LEU A 355 5.33 -43.43 12.17
CA LEU A 355 6.38 -44.22 12.82
C LEU A 355 5.85 -45.44 13.60
N GLY A 356 4.54 -45.54 13.76
CA GLY A 356 3.85 -46.63 14.47
C GLY A 356 3.77 -46.45 15.99
N TYR A 357 4.05 -45.26 16.52
CA TYR A 357 3.90 -44.96 17.97
C TYR A 357 2.46 -44.60 18.34
N LEU A 358 1.70 -44.05 17.40
CA LEU A 358 0.27 -43.75 17.58
C LEU A 358 -0.58 -44.67 16.70
N PRO A 359 -1.77 -45.07 17.17
CA PRO A 359 -2.68 -45.89 16.36
C PRO A 359 -3.16 -45.12 15.14
N ASN A 360 -3.39 -45.80 14.02
CA ASN A 360 -3.98 -45.19 12.82
C ASN A 360 -5.50 -45.08 12.96
N VAL A 361 -5.94 -44.03 13.67
CA VAL A 361 -7.36 -43.67 13.83
C VAL A 361 -7.67 -42.35 13.13
N PHE A 362 -8.96 -42.02 13.00
CA PHE A 362 -9.44 -40.82 12.32
C PHE A 362 -8.66 -39.54 12.69
N ILE A 363 -8.51 -39.25 13.99
CA ILE A 363 -7.87 -38.02 14.47
C ILE A 363 -6.39 -37.98 14.08
N THR A 364 -5.66 -39.07 14.24
CA THR A 364 -4.21 -39.13 13.98
C THR A 364 -3.90 -39.12 12.49
N MET A 365 -4.78 -39.70 11.66
CA MET A 365 -4.66 -39.74 10.21
C MET A 365 -4.85 -38.36 9.57
N TYR A 366 -5.79 -37.56 10.09
CA TYR A 366 -6.09 -36.23 9.56
C TYR A 366 -5.49 -35.08 10.40
N ALA A 367 -4.64 -35.38 11.38
CA ALA A 367 -4.09 -34.40 12.32
C ALA A 367 -3.35 -33.26 11.62
N SER A 368 -2.54 -33.59 10.61
CA SER A 368 -1.76 -32.59 9.87
C SER A 368 -2.66 -31.63 9.08
N GLN A 369 -3.72 -32.16 8.47
CA GLN A 369 -4.68 -31.40 7.68
C GLN A 369 -5.55 -30.51 8.56
N LEU A 370 -6.04 -31.03 9.68
CA LEU A 370 -6.78 -30.25 10.68
C LEU A 370 -5.91 -29.14 11.27
N GLY A 371 -4.65 -29.45 11.60
CA GLY A 371 -3.67 -28.46 12.09
C GLY A 371 -3.44 -27.33 11.08
N SER A 372 -3.31 -27.66 9.80
CA SER A 372 -3.16 -26.67 8.73
C SER A 372 -4.41 -25.83 8.47
N ALA A 373 -5.61 -26.42 8.54
CA ALA A 373 -6.86 -25.68 8.41
C ALA A 373 -7.03 -24.67 9.56
N LEU A 374 -6.68 -25.09 10.78
CA LEU A 374 -6.69 -24.22 11.96
C LEU A 374 -5.62 -23.12 11.87
N GLU A 375 -4.40 -23.45 11.43
CA GLU A 375 -3.34 -22.47 11.15
C GLU A 375 -3.84 -21.41 10.17
N VAL A 376 -4.43 -21.82 9.04
CA VAL A 376 -4.90 -20.90 8.01
C VAL A 376 -6.01 -19.98 8.55
N ALA A 377 -6.91 -20.51 9.38
CA ALA A 377 -7.95 -19.72 10.03
C ALA A 377 -7.37 -18.69 11.01
N LEU A 378 -6.43 -19.11 11.85
CA LEU A 378 -5.80 -18.27 12.86
C LEU A 378 -4.91 -17.17 12.26
N LEU A 379 -4.15 -17.49 11.21
CA LEU A 379 -3.35 -16.49 10.48
C LEU A 379 -4.23 -15.47 9.75
N SER A 380 -5.38 -15.89 9.20
CA SER A 380 -6.35 -14.96 8.59
C SER A 380 -6.91 -13.98 9.62
N LEU A 381 -7.20 -14.46 10.84
CA LEU A 381 -7.61 -13.60 11.96
C LEU A 381 -6.47 -12.67 12.41
N ALA A 382 -5.24 -13.17 12.49
CA ALA A 382 -4.07 -12.38 12.85
C ALA A 382 -3.80 -11.22 11.88
N LEU A 383 -3.97 -11.47 10.57
CA LEU A 383 -3.90 -10.45 9.53
C LEU A 383 -5.00 -9.39 9.70
N ALA A 384 -6.24 -9.82 9.97
CA ALA A 384 -7.35 -8.89 10.20
C ALA A 384 -7.12 -8.00 11.44
N ASP A 385 -6.65 -8.58 12.56
CA ASP A 385 -6.28 -7.85 13.79
C ASP A 385 -5.18 -6.81 13.50
N ARG A 386 -4.14 -7.19 12.75
CA ARG A 386 -3.07 -6.28 12.33
C ARG A 386 -3.63 -5.10 11.54
N ILE A 387 -4.48 -5.31 10.54
CA ILE A 387 -5.05 -4.23 9.74
C ILE A 387 -5.93 -3.31 10.56
N ASN A 388 -6.76 -3.85 11.45
CA ASN A 388 -7.59 -3.03 12.33
C ASN A 388 -6.72 -2.13 13.22
N SER A 389 -5.64 -2.67 13.80
CA SER A 389 -4.71 -1.87 14.60
C SER A 389 -4.00 -0.76 13.80
N LEU A 390 -3.59 -1.04 12.55
CA LEU A 390 -2.97 -0.05 11.67
C LEU A 390 -3.96 1.05 11.27
N ARG A 391 -5.21 0.70 10.99
CA ARG A 391 -6.28 1.67 10.68
C ARG A 391 -6.60 2.56 11.87
N GLU A 392 -6.65 2.01 13.08
CA GLU A 392 -6.83 2.79 14.30
C GLU A 392 -5.70 3.79 14.53
N GLN A 393 -4.44 3.36 14.33
CA GLN A 393 -3.28 4.25 14.42
C GLN A 393 -3.34 5.39 13.40
N GLN A 394 -3.63 5.07 12.13
CA GLN A 394 -3.77 6.07 11.07
C GLN A 394 -4.91 7.06 11.37
N ALA A 395 -6.05 6.56 11.82
CA ALA A 395 -7.19 7.40 12.19
C ALA A 395 -6.84 8.35 13.36
N GLN A 396 -6.08 7.87 14.34
CA GLN A 396 -5.62 8.69 15.46
C GLN A 396 -4.63 9.76 15.00
N THR A 397 -3.62 9.42 14.21
CA THR A 397 -2.67 10.39 13.64
C THR A 397 -3.39 11.45 12.79
N LEU A 398 -4.38 11.06 12.00
CA LEU A 398 -5.16 12.00 11.19
C LEU A 398 -5.97 12.97 12.07
N ARG A 399 -6.58 12.47 13.16
CA ARG A 399 -7.31 13.30 14.13
C ARG A 399 -6.38 14.29 14.83
N ASP A 400 -5.22 13.83 15.27
CA ASP A 400 -4.25 14.67 15.98
C ASP A 400 -3.69 15.75 15.05
N THR A 401 -3.34 15.39 13.81
CA THR A 401 -2.93 16.34 12.77
C THR A 401 -4.02 17.36 12.47
N GLY A 402 -5.29 16.92 12.38
CA GLY A 402 -6.44 17.82 12.19
C GLY A 402 -6.59 18.84 13.32
N ARG A 403 -6.46 18.41 14.58
CA ARG A 403 -6.50 19.31 15.75
C ARG A 403 -5.35 20.31 15.76
N THR A 404 -4.13 19.87 15.45
CA THR A 404 -2.98 20.77 15.36
C THR A 404 -3.17 21.82 14.26
N LEU A 405 -3.69 21.41 13.10
CA LEU A 405 -3.96 22.32 12.00
C LEU A 405 -5.01 23.39 12.38
N GLU A 406 -6.09 22.98 13.05
CA GLU A 406 -7.13 23.88 13.55
C GLU A 406 -6.57 24.89 14.56
N GLN A 407 -5.76 24.44 15.51
CA GLN A 407 -5.11 25.31 16.50
C GLN A 407 -4.18 26.34 15.84
N LEU A 408 -3.37 25.91 14.87
CA LEU A 408 -2.48 26.80 14.13
C LEU A 408 -3.28 27.84 13.33
N ASN A 409 -4.40 27.44 12.73
CA ASN A 409 -5.27 28.35 11.99
C ASN A 409 -5.91 29.40 12.91
N LEU A 410 -6.40 28.99 14.09
CA LEU A 410 -6.91 29.91 15.11
C LEU A 410 -5.83 30.89 15.60
N GLN A 411 -4.59 30.42 15.81
CA GLN A 411 -3.47 31.28 16.19
C GLN A 411 -3.12 32.29 15.09
N LEU A 412 -3.09 31.85 13.82
CA LEU A 412 -2.82 32.71 12.68
C LEU A 412 -3.92 33.77 12.53
N ALA A 413 -5.19 33.38 12.64
CA ALA A 413 -6.32 34.29 12.58
C ALA A 413 -6.25 35.34 13.70
N ARG A 414 -5.91 34.92 14.93
CA ARG A 414 -5.70 35.82 16.07
C ARG A 414 -4.53 36.77 15.84
N SER A 415 -3.40 36.27 15.32
CA SER A 415 -2.22 37.07 15.03
C SER A 415 -2.51 38.14 13.97
N ASN A 416 -3.19 37.77 12.88
CA ASN A 416 -3.61 38.72 11.85
C ASN A 416 -4.53 39.80 12.41
N ARG A 417 -5.54 39.40 13.21
CA ARG A 417 -6.45 40.36 13.84
C ARG A 417 -5.71 41.34 14.77
N LEU A 418 -4.81 40.84 15.61
CA LEU A 418 -4.00 41.68 16.50
C LEU A 418 -3.08 42.64 15.72
N LYS A 419 -2.52 42.18 14.59
CA LYS A 419 -1.71 43.03 13.70
C LYS A 419 -2.55 44.18 13.13
N ASP A 420 -3.77 43.90 12.68
CA ASP A 420 -4.67 44.90 12.10
C ASP A 420 -5.15 45.92 13.17
N GLU A 421 -5.51 45.44 14.36
CA GLU A 421 -5.90 46.30 15.50
C GLU A 421 -4.74 47.18 15.97
N PHE A 422 -3.52 46.64 16.03
CA PHE A 422 -2.32 47.39 16.41
C PHE A 422 -2.01 48.52 15.41
N LEU A 423 -2.03 48.23 14.10
CA LEU A 423 -1.75 49.24 13.07
C LEU A 423 -2.78 50.37 13.09
N ALA A 424 -4.06 50.05 13.25
CA ALA A 424 -5.11 51.06 13.32
C ALA A 424 -4.96 51.97 14.56
N SER A 425 -4.68 51.38 15.72
CA SER A 425 -4.52 52.12 16.98
C SER A 425 -3.30 53.05 16.95
N VAL A 426 -2.12 52.53 16.58
CA VAL A 426 -0.88 53.33 16.53
C VAL A 426 -1.01 54.50 15.55
N THR A 427 -1.70 54.30 14.42
CA THR A 427 -1.94 55.38 13.45
C THR A 427 -2.75 56.53 14.08
N HIS A 428 -3.81 56.22 14.82
CA HIS A 428 -4.66 57.23 15.48
C HIS A 428 -3.88 57.99 16.57
N GLU A 429 -3.12 57.25 17.38
CA GLU A 429 -2.31 57.81 18.47
C GLU A 429 -1.13 58.65 17.96
N LEU A 430 -0.61 58.39 16.75
CA LEU A 430 0.40 59.24 16.12
C LEU A 430 -0.23 60.48 15.47
N ARG A 431 -1.43 60.38 14.90
CA ARG A 431 -2.11 61.49 14.21
C ARG A 431 -2.45 62.65 15.15
N THR A 432 -2.95 62.33 16.35
CA THR A 432 -3.41 63.33 17.33
C THR A 432 -2.31 64.31 17.80
N PRO A 433 -1.15 63.86 18.32
CA PRO A 433 -0.08 64.77 18.73
C PRO A 433 0.51 65.51 17.54
N MET A 434 0.58 64.88 16.36
CA MET A 434 1.11 65.52 15.17
C MET A 434 0.22 66.67 14.66
N ASN A 435 -1.10 66.51 14.70
CA ASN A 435 -2.03 67.61 14.43
C ASN A 435 -1.84 68.77 15.43
N GLY A 436 -1.54 68.48 16.70
CA GLY A 436 -1.22 69.50 17.70
C GLY A 436 0.09 70.25 17.39
N VAL A 437 1.12 69.53 16.94
CA VAL A 437 2.40 70.13 16.50
C VAL A 437 2.19 71.00 15.26
N ILE A 438 1.47 70.51 14.24
CA ILE A 438 1.16 71.27 13.03
C ILE A 438 0.36 72.53 13.37
N GLY A 439 -0.71 72.42 14.16
CA GLY A 439 -1.52 73.57 14.57
C GLY A 439 -0.71 74.60 15.37
N SER A 440 0.20 74.15 16.23
CA SER A 440 1.10 75.06 16.97
C SER A 440 2.08 75.78 16.03
N LEU A 441 2.61 75.08 15.03
CA LEU A 441 3.46 75.67 14.01
C LEU A 441 2.68 76.64 13.11
N GLU A 442 1.45 76.32 12.71
CA GLU A 442 0.59 77.21 11.93
C GLU A 442 0.27 78.50 12.70
N LEU A 443 -0.02 78.42 14.01
CA LEU A 443 -0.21 79.59 14.86
C LEU A 443 1.08 80.41 14.98
N MET A 444 2.24 79.76 15.12
CA MET A 444 3.54 80.43 15.20
C MET A 444 3.86 81.22 13.93
N HIS A 445 3.34 80.80 12.76
CA HIS A 445 3.47 81.52 11.49
C HIS A 445 2.79 82.89 11.48
N THR A 446 1.79 83.11 12.35
CA THR A 446 1.05 84.38 12.43
C THR A 446 1.80 85.47 13.21
N LEU A 447 2.90 85.12 13.89
CA LEU A 447 3.71 86.03 14.69
C LEU A 447 4.87 86.61 13.85
N PRO A 448 5.37 87.82 14.16
CA PRO A 448 6.57 88.36 13.51
C PRO A 448 7.81 87.52 13.87
N MET A 449 8.57 87.07 12.86
CA MET A 449 9.73 86.19 13.03
C MET A 449 10.97 86.76 12.32
N GLU A 450 12.13 86.62 12.95
CA GLU A 450 13.44 86.87 12.31
C GLU A 450 13.76 85.80 11.26
N ALA A 451 14.63 86.13 10.30
CA ALA A 451 14.92 85.28 9.14
C ALA A 451 15.39 83.86 9.51
N GLU A 452 16.16 83.71 10.59
CA GLU A 452 16.67 82.42 11.08
C GLU A 452 15.55 81.57 11.71
N MET A 453 14.71 82.18 12.56
CA MET A 453 13.52 81.53 13.14
C MET A 453 12.52 81.08 12.06
N ALA A 454 12.32 81.88 11.01
CA ALA A 454 11.46 81.51 9.88
C ALA A 454 11.98 80.26 9.15
N GLN A 455 13.30 80.02 9.13
CA GLN A 455 13.88 78.82 8.54
C GLN A 455 13.69 77.58 9.42
N TYR A 456 13.84 77.71 10.74
CA TYR A 456 13.54 76.62 11.67
C TYR A 456 12.06 76.24 11.64
N HIS A 457 11.17 77.22 11.58
CA HIS A 457 9.72 77.03 11.42
C HIS A 457 9.38 76.25 10.15
N ARG A 458 9.90 76.69 8.97
CA ARG A 458 9.71 75.98 7.70
C ARG A 458 10.19 74.52 7.77
N THR A 459 11.31 74.29 8.43
CA THR A 459 11.87 72.95 8.60
C THR A 459 11.01 72.08 9.51
N ALA A 460 10.50 72.64 10.60
CA ALA A 460 9.60 71.95 11.53
C ALA A 460 8.25 71.61 10.88
N VAL A 461 7.65 72.54 10.14
CA VAL A 461 6.40 72.32 9.38
C VAL A 461 6.60 71.22 8.34
N GLY A 462 7.67 71.30 7.54
CA GLY A 462 7.98 70.29 6.54
C GLY A 462 8.19 68.89 7.14
N SER A 463 8.84 68.82 8.31
CA SER A 463 9.07 67.56 9.02
C SER A 463 7.76 67.00 9.60
N ALA A 464 6.91 67.84 10.17
CA ALA A 464 5.64 67.43 10.76
C ALA A 464 4.65 66.95 9.69
N GLN A 465 4.55 67.66 8.57
CA GLN A 465 3.72 67.25 7.44
C GLN A 465 4.23 65.93 6.82
N GLY A 466 5.55 65.80 6.61
CA GLY A 466 6.13 64.57 6.09
C GLY A 466 5.89 63.34 6.99
N MET A 467 5.83 63.54 8.32
CA MET A 467 5.46 62.46 9.25
C MET A 467 3.99 62.07 9.13
N MET A 468 3.07 63.04 8.97
CA MET A 468 1.65 62.75 8.74
C MET A 468 1.42 62.02 7.42
N ASP A 469 2.09 62.44 6.35
CA ASP A 469 2.01 61.77 5.05
C ASP A 469 2.49 60.31 5.14
N MET A 470 3.53 60.05 5.94
CA MET A 470 4.03 58.70 6.24
C MET A 470 2.98 57.84 6.97
N VAL A 471 2.34 58.40 8.01
CA VAL A 471 1.29 57.73 8.79
C VAL A 471 0.09 57.40 7.91
N ASP A 472 -0.39 58.36 7.12
CA ASP A 472 -1.54 58.18 6.23
C ASP A 472 -1.27 57.16 5.11
N ALA A 473 -0.03 57.13 4.61
CA ALA A 473 0.38 56.15 3.62
C ALA A 473 0.45 54.72 4.21
N ILE A 474 0.91 54.55 5.45
CA ILE A 474 0.87 53.26 6.17
C ILE A 474 -0.57 52.79 6.36
N LEU A 475 -1.47 53.68 6.81
CA LEU A 475 -2.89 53.35 6.98
C LEU A 475 -3.52 52.91 5.66
N THR A 476 -3.29 53.68 4.59
CA THR A 476 -3.83 53.38 3.25
C THR A 476 -3.35 52.01 2.76
N LEU A 477 -2.06 51.71 2.93
CA LEU A 477 -1.50 50.40 2.59
C LEU A 477 -2.10 49.27 3.43
N SER A 478 -2.35 49.50 4.72
CA SER A 478 -3.01 48.53 5.61
C SER A 478 -4.47 48.27 5.20
N GLU A 479 -5.22 49.32 4.85
CA GLU A 479 -6.62 49.21 4.41
C GLU A 479 -6.75 48.50 3.05
N LEU A 480 -5.81 48.75 2.13
CA LEU A 480 -5.71 48.04 0.86
C LEU A 480 -5.41 46.55 1.08
N GLN A 481 -4.47 46.21 1.96
CA GLN A 481 -4.15 44.80 2.29
C GLN A 481 -5.28 44.06 2.98
N ALA A 482 -6.02 44.73 3.86
CA ALA A 482 -7.17 44.16 4.55
C ALA A 482 -8.42 44.06 3.66
N GLY A 483 -8.36 44.53 2.40
CA GLY A 483 -9.50 44.57 1.48
C GLY A 483 -10.66 45.46 1.97
N ARG A 484 -10.37 46.40 2.87
CA ARG A 484 -11.39 47.31 3.46
C ARG A 484 -11.69 48.49 2.54
N LEU A 485 -10.74 48.88 1.70
CA LEU A 485 -10.93 49.90 0.66
C LEU A 485 -11.73 49.34 -0.52
N ARG A 486 -12.80 50.03 -0.91
CA ARG A 486 -13.63 49.71 -2.07
C ARG A 486 -13.66 50.88 -3.06
N ALA A 487 -13.69 50.58 -4.35
CA ALA A 487 -13.93 51.58 -5.38
C ALA A 487 -15.39 52.09 -5.28
N GLN A 488 -15.57 53.41 -5.36
CA GLN A 488 -16.87 54.07 -5.34
C GLN A 488 -17.06 54.82 -6.67
N PRO A 489 -17.55 54.14 -7.72
CA PRO A 489 -17.70 54.76 -9.02
C PRO A 489 -18.80 55.82 -9.02
N ALA A 490 -18.49 57.01 -9.50
CA ALA A 490 -19.41 58.13 -9.69
C ALA A 490 -19.11 58.84 -11.02
N PRO A 491 -20.09 59.56 -11.62
CA PRO A 491 -19.82 60.44 -12.75
C PRO A 491 -18.85 61.56 -12.34
N PHE A 492 -17.80 61.79 -13.13
CA PHE A 492 -16.84 62.87 -12.91
C PHE A 492 -16.32 63.45 -14.23
N SER A 493 -15.79 64.68 -14.19
CA SER A 493 -15.07 65.31 -15.30
C SER A 493 -13.58 64.95 -15.25
N LEU A 494 -13.08 64.34 -16.33
CA LEU A 494 -11.68 64.00 -16.51
C LEU A 494 -10.79 65.26 -16.49
N ARG A 495 -11.22 66.32 -17.17
CA ARG A 495 -10.49 67.58 -17.26
C ARG A 495 -10.40 68.26 -15.89
N ASP A 496 -11.49 68.31 -15.14
CA ASP A 496 -11.49 68.89 -13.79
C ASP A 496 -10.58 68.10 -12.85
N LEU A 497 -10.60 66.77 -12.91
CA LEU A 497 -9.72 65.91 -12.12
C LEU A 497 -8.24 66.21 -12.40
N LEU A 498 -7.85 66.24 -13.68
CA LEU A 498 -6.45 66.44 -14.07
C LEU A 498 -5.98 67.88 -13.84
N GLN A 499 -6.86 68.86 -14.04
CA GLN A 499 -6.59 70.23 -13.67
C GLN A 499 -6.43 70.38 -12.15
N GLY A 500 -7.25 69.68 -11.36
CA GLY A 500 -7.12 69.62 -9.91
C GLY A 500 -5.78 69.04 -9.46
N VAL A 501 -5.36 67.92 -10.05
CA VAL A 501 -4.03 67.33 -9.80
C VAL A 501 -2.93 68.33 -10.19
N ARG A 502 -3.00 68.95 -11.37
CA ARG A 502 -1.99 69.95 -11.80
C ARG A 502 -1.93 71.13 -10.83
N ALA A 503 -3.07 71.67 -10.42
CA ALA A 503 -3.16 72.82 -9.54
C ALA A 503 -2.58 72.52 -8.15
N GLY A 504 -2.83 71.33 -7.61
CA GLY A 504 -2.30 70.90 -6.31
C GLY A 504 -0.76 70.88 -6.26
N TYR A 505 -0.10 70.54 -7.36
CA TYR A 505 1.36 70.43 -7.44
C TYR A 505 2.07 71.62 -8.11
N ALA A 506 1.32 72.59 -8.64
CA ALA A 506 1.89 73.74 -9.36
C ALA A 506 2.84 74.58 -8.50
N GLY A 507 2.50 74.80 -7.22
CA GLY A 507 3.35 75.54 -6.28
C GLY A 507 4.67 74.84 -5.98
N GLN A 508 4.65 73.51 -5.84
CA GLN A 508 5.86 72.70 -5.61
C GLN A 508 6.78 72.70 -6.84
N ALA A 509 6.20 72.58 -8.04
CA ALA A 509 6.93 72.65 -9.29
C ALA A 509 7.60 74.03 -9.47
N LEU A 510 6.85 75.12 -9.29
CA LEU A 510 7.36 76.48 -9.38
C LEU A 510 8.46 76.76 -8.35
N GLY A 511 8.28 76.30 -7.11
CA GLY A 511 9.27 76.44 -6.05
C GLY A 511 10.60 75.74 -6.34
N LYS A 512 10.60 74.71 -7.20
CA LYS A 512 11.81 74.04 -7.71
C LYS A 512 12.30 74.58 -9.07
N GLY A 513 11.60 75.53 -9.67
CA GLY A 513 11.89 76.00 -11.03
C GLY A 513 11.59 74.97 -12.13
N LEU A 514 10.69 74.02 -11.88
CA LEU A 514 10.28 72.97 -12.81
C LEU A 514 8.97 73.34 -13.52
N TYR A 515 8.80 72.89 -14.77
CA TYR A 515 7.48 72.96 -15.41
C TYR A 515 6.61 71.77 -15.03
N LEU A 516 5.30 72.00 -14.88
CA LEU A 516 4.28 70.96 -14.75
C LEU A 516 3.23 71.18 -15.84
N SER A 517 3.26 70.32 -16.86
CA SER A 517 2.42 70.45 -18.05
C SER A 517 1.34 69.36 -18.11
N LEU A 518 0.21 69.71 -18.72
CA LEU A 518 -0.94 68.82 -18.87
C LEU A 518 -1.36 68.81 -20.33
N ASP A 519 -1.42 67.62 -20.93
CA ASP A 519 -1.78 67.37 -22.32
C ASP A 519 -2.97 66.41 -22.37
N ILE A 520 -4.13 66.95 -22.77
CA ILE A 520 -5.39 66.20 -22.89
C ILE A 520 -5.93 66.41 -24.30
N PRO A 521 -5.91 65.38 -25.16
CA PRO A 521 -6.48 65.47 -26.50
C PRO A 521 -7.96 65.89 -26.49
N ALA A 522 -8.38 66.63 -27.52
CA ALA A 522 -9.75 67.16 -27.62
C ALA A 522 -10.80 66.08 -27.88
N ASP A 523 -10.40 64.95 -28.44
CA ASP A 523 -11.22 63.80 -28.82
C ASP A 523 -11.53 62.84 -27.65
N VAL A 524 -10.88 63.02 -26.49
CA VAL A 524 -11.15 62.26 -25.28
C VAL A 524 -12.43 62.79 -24.59
N PRO A 525 -13.47 61.95 -24.41
CA PRO A 525 -14.69 62.31 -23.67
C PRO A 525 -14.37 62.78 -22.25
N ASP A 526 -15.07 63.81 -21.79
CA ASP A 526 -14.81 64.41 -20.47
C ASP A 526 -15.60 63.75 -19.33
N GLY A 527 -16.87 63.41 -19.57
CA GLY A 527 -17.72 62.75 -18.58
C GLY A 527 -17.42 61.25 -18.52
N LEU A 528 -16.89 60.77 -17.39
CA LEU A 528 -16.54 59.36 -17.16
C LEU A 528 -17.18 58.85 -15.88
N LEU A 529 -17.37 57.52 -15.79
CA LEU A 529 -17.85 56.86 -14.60
C LEU A 529 -16.69 56.09 -13.93
N GLY A 530 -16.34 56.50 -12.71
CA GLY A 530 -15.21 55.92 -11.98
C GLY A 530 -14.98 56.60 -10.62
N ASP A 531 -13.94 56.19 -9.91
CA ASP A 531 -13.60 56.77 -8.60
C ASP A 531 -12.55 57.88 -8.77
N ALA A 532 -13.04 59.10 -8.96
CA ALA A 532 -12.23 60.29 -9.20
C ALA A 532 -11.18 60.52 -8.10
N GLN A 533 -11.54 60.31 -6.83
CA GLN A 533 -10.65 60.58 -5.71
C GLN A 533 -9.47 59.61 -5.67
N LYS A 534 -9.72 58.31 -5.84
CA LYS A 534 -8.66 57.29 -5.86
C LYS A 534 -7.78 57.42 -7.10
N LEU A 535 -8.37 57.76 -8.26
CA LEU A 535 -7.60 58.02 -9.48
C LEU A 535 -6.69 59.25 -9.30
N ALA A 536 -7.21 60.36 -8.78
CA ALA A 536 -6.42 61.55 -8.50
C ALA A 536 -5.28 61.26 -7.52
N ARG A 537 -5.51 60.39 -6.52
CA ARG A 537 -4.48 59.96 -5.57
C ARG A 537 -3.39 59.12 -6.21
N CYS A 538 -3.74 58.18 -7.10
CA CYS A 538 -2.76 57.44 -7.89
C CYS A 538 -1.89 58.37 -8.74
N LEU A 539 -2.52 59.28 -9.48
CA LEU A 539 -1.81 60.24 -10.33
C LEU A 539 -0.95 61.21 -9.52
N GLY A 540 -1.47 61.71 -8.39
CA GLY A 540 -0.73 62.55 -7.46
C GLY A 540 0.53 61.87 -6.93
N CYS A 541 0.47 60.58 -6.62
CA CYS A 541 1.65 59.82 -6.20
C CYS A 541 2.72 59.72 -7.31
N LEU A 542 2.31 59.57 -8.57
CA LEU A 542 3.24 59.54 -9.70
C LEU A 542 3.85 60.92 -9.97
N VAL A 543 3.04 61.99 -9.88
CA VAL A 543 3.49 63.38 -10.07
C VAL A 543 4.43 63.82 -8.94
N ASP A 544 4.11 63.50 -7.69
CA ASP A 544 4.97 63.78 -6.54
C ASP A 544 6.34 63.10 -6.70
N ASN A 545 6.38 61.83 -7.11
CA ASN A 545 7.63 61.14 -7.42
C ASN A 545 8.40 61.84 -8.56
N GLY A 546 7.72 62.22 -9.65
CA GLY A 546 8.35 62.94 -10.76
C GLY A 546 8.98 64.26 -10.31
N LEU A 547 8.26 65.08 -9.54
CA LEU A 547 8.76 66.37 -9.04
C LEU A 547 9.86 66.20 -7.99
N LYS A 548 9.82 65.12 -7.22
CA LYS A 548 10.81 64.82 -6.20
C LYS A 548 12.19 64.50 -6.80
N PHE A 549 12.22 63.71 -7.88
CA PHE A 549 13.44 63.21 -8.51
C PHE A 549 13.91 64.01 -9.74
N THR A 550 13.21 65.10 -10.07
CA THR A 550 13.59 66.03 -11.14
C THR A 550 14.26 67.28 -10.57
N HIS A 551 15.38 67.69 -11.17
CA HIS A 551 16.13 68.89 -10.79
C HIS A 551 16.06 70.02 -11.81
N GLN A 552 15.97 69.66 -13.09
CA GLN A 552 15.87 70.59 -14.21
C GLN A 552 14.91 69.99 -15.24
N GLY A 553 14.21 70.84 -15.98
CA GLY A 553 13.13 70.43 -16.86
C GLY A 553 11.78 70.41 -16.14
N GLY A 554 11.10 69.27 -16.11
CA GLY A 554 9.77 69.20 -15.51
C GLY A 554 9.06 67.86 -15.63
N VAL A 555 7.78 67.88 -15.27
CA VAL A 555 6.88 66.72 -15.29
C VAL A 555 5.73 67.01 -16.26
N MET A 556 5.37 66.01 -17.06
CA MET A 556 4.27 66.08 -18.01
C MET A 556 3.25 64.99 -17.73
N ILE A 557 1.99 65.39 -17.61
CA ILE A 557 0.84 64.49 -17.52
C ILE A 557 0.17 64.45 -18.89
N GLN A 558 0.20 63.30 -19.56
CA GLN A 558 -0.48 63.10 -20.84
C GLN A 558 -1.60 62.07 -20.69
N VAL A 559 -2.67 62.25 -21.46
CA VAL A 559 -3.76 61.27 -21.55
C VAL A 559 -3.90 60.79 -22.98
N ARG A 560 -4.05 59.48 -23.16
CA ARG A 560 -4.51 58.88 -24.41
C ARG A 560 -5.82 58.16 -24.16
N GLY A 561 -6.82 58.45 -24.99
CA GLY A 561 -8.09 57.73 -24.97
C GLY A 561 -8.30 57.02 -26.30
N ARG A 562 -8.77 55.76 -26.24
CA ARG A 562 -9.22 55.02 -27.42
C ARG A 562 -10.57 54.40 -27.09
N ARG A 563 -11.59 54.70 -27.88
CA ARG A 563 -12.90 54.02 -27.76
C ARG A 563 -12.72 52.54 -28.07
N VAL A 564 -13.19 51.69 -27.16
CA VAL A 564 -13.16 50.22 -27.31
C VAL A 564 -14.56 49.67 -27.56
N GLY A 565 -15.60 50.43 -27.18
CA GLY A 565 -17.00 50.14 -27.46
C GLY A 565 -17.84 51.42 -27.60
N PRO A 566 -19.18 51.30 -27.76
CA PRO A 566 -20.07 52.45 -27.86
C PRO A 566 -20.06 53.32 -26.58
N ASP A 567 -20.00 52.68 -25.41
CA ASP A 567 -20.02 53.35 -24.10
C ASP A 567 -18.69 53.18 -23.32
N ASP A 568 -17.69 52.49 -23.89
CA ASP A 568 -16.43 52.16 -23.20
C ASP A 568 -15.20 52.85 -23.82
N LEU A 569 -14.36 53.40 -22.95
CA LEU A 569 -13.14 54.12 -23.27
C LEU A 569 -11.94 53.49 -22.57
N ALA A 570 -10.94 53.04 -23.33
CA ALA A 570 -9.64 52.70 -22.78
C ALA A 570 -8.84 53.99 -22.62
N LEU A 571 -8.42 54.27 -21.39
CA LEU A 571 -7.62 55.43 -21.02
C LEU A 571 -6.24 54.99 -20.54
N THR A 572 -5.22 55.68 -21.03
CA THR A 572 -3.84 55.56 -20.54
C THR A 572 -3.37 56.93 -20.10
N PHE A 573 -3.07 57.04 -18.80
CA PHE A 573 -2.46 58.22 -18.19
C PHE A 573 -0.95 58.00 -18.14
N MET A 574 -0.18 58.93 -18.71
CA MET A 574 1.28 58.87 -18.74
C MET A 574 1.82 60.03 -17.93
N VAL A 575 2.61 59.75 -16.90
CA VAL A 575 3.35 60.75 -16.12
C VAL A 575 4.82 60.59 -16.46
N SER A 576 5.37 61.58 -17.16
CA SER A 576 6.78 61.56 -17.60
C SER A 576 7.56 62.66 -16.90
N ASP A 577 8.72 62.32 -16.36
CA ASP A 577 9.66 63.24 -15.70
C ASP A 577 10.98 63.28 -16.46
N SER A 578 11.71 64.40 -16.36
CA SER A 578 13.07 64.55 -16.90
C SER A 578 14.15 64.38 -15.81
N GLY A 579 13.86 63.56 -14.80
CA GLY A 579 14.69 63.40 -13.62
C GLY A 579 15.87 62.45 -13.80
N ILE A 580 16.38 61.95 -12.68
CA ILE A 580 17.59 61.12 -12.66
C ILE A 580 17.45 59.77 -13.39
N GLY A 581 16.22 59.30 -13.61
CA GLY A 581 15.94 57.96 -14.13
C GLY A 581 16.56 56.83 -13.28
N PHE A 582 16.34 55.59 -13.69
CA PHE A 582 16.96 54.42 -13.08
C PHE A 582 17.22 53.33 -14.13
N ASP A 583 18.11 52.40 -13.78
CA ASP A 583 18.42 51.23 -14.62
C ASP A 583 17.24 50.24 -14.60
N ASP A 584 17.06 49.46 -15.66
CA ASP A 584 15.90 48.59 -15.90
C ASP A 584 15.60 47.66 -14.69
N LEU A 585 14.65 48.08 -13.85
CA LEU A 585 14.17 47.36 -12.68
C LEU A 585 12.87 46.66 -13.04
N ASP A 586 12.77 45.37 -12.75
CA ASP A 586 11.52 44.67 -13.01
C ASP A 586 10.34 45.24 -12.18
N GLN A 587 9.11 45.03 -12.68
CA GLN A 587 7.89 45.50 -12.01
C GLN A 587 7.70 44.88 -10.62
N ALA A 588 8.26 43.69 -10.34
CA ALA A 588 8.12 43.04 -9.04
C ALA A 588 8.93 43.75 -7.96
N THR A 589 10.10 44.26 -8.35
CA THR A 589 11.08 44.93 -7.50
C THR A 589 10.70 46.39 -7.29
N LEU A 590 10.43 47.15 -8.36
CA LEU A 590 10.13 48.59 -8.25
C LEU A 590 8.87 48.88 -7.42
N TYR A 591 7.87 47.98 -7.49
CA TYR A 591 6.60 48.14 -6.79
C TYR A 591 6.53 47.39 -5.44
N GLN A 592 7.66 46.83 -4.97
CA GLN A 592 7.74 46.21 -3.65
C GLN A 592 7.60 47.27 -2.54
N ARG A 593 6.98 46.88 -1.41
CA ARG A 593 6.81 47.76 -0.25
C ARG A 593 8.16 48.08 0.37
N PHE A 594 8.36 49.34 0.76
CA PHE A 594 9.60 49.82 1.41
C PHE A 594 10.85 49.71 0.53
N PHE A 595 10.68 49.46 -0.77
CA PHE A 595 11.79 49.37 -1.70
C PHE A 595 12.23 50.76 -2.18
N GLN A 596 13.54 50.95 -2.29
CA GLN A 596 14.18 52.19 -2.76
C GLN A 596 15.42 51.84 -3.58
N VAL A 597 15.59 52.50 -4.73
CA VAL A 597 16.63 52.19 -5.74
C VAL A 597 18.06 52.44 -5.24
N ASP A 598 18.27 53.37 -4.30
CA ASP A 598 19.60 53.67 -3.76
C ASP A 598 19.53 54.15 -2.29
N GLY A 599 20.20 53.44 -1.38
CA GLY A 599 20.19 53.74 0.06
C GLY A 599 20.84 55.09 0.42
N SER A 600 21.67 55.67 -0.46
CA SER A 600 22.29 56.99 -0.28
C SER A 600 21.31 58.17 -0.54
N MET A 601 20.26 57.94 -1.32
CA MET A 601 19.21 58.92 -1.65
C MET A 601 18.25 59.19 -0.47
N THR A 602 18.24 58.32 0.55
CA THR A 602 17.47 58.50 1.80
C THR A 602 17.77 59.81 2.52
N ARG A 603 19.05 60.24 2.52
CA ARG A 603 19.48 61.48 3.19
C ARG A 603 19.16 62.75 2.41
N ARG A 604 18.93 62.65 1.08
CA ARG A 604 18.82 63.83 0.20
C ARG A 604 17.40 64.07 -0.33
N TYR A 605 16.56 63.04 -0.45
CA TYR A 605 15.19 63.16 -0.98
C TYR A 605 14.10 62.60 -0.05
N GLY A 606 14.45 61.78 0.96
CA GLY A 606 13.50 61.23 1.94
C GLY A 606 12.42 60.28 1.35
N GLY A 607 11.55 59.71 2.19
CA GLY A 607 10.39 58.89 1.79
C GLY A 607 10.41 57.43 2.30
N LEU A 608 9.24 56.79 2.45
CA LEU A 608 9.09 55.42 2.98
C LEU A 608 9.24 54.30 1.93
N GLY A 609 9.30 54.62 0.63
CA GLY A 609 9.30 53.59 -0.42
C GLY A 609 7.97 52.85 -0.57
N ILE A 610 6.84 53.45 -0.17
CA ILE A 610 5.50 52.84 -0.25
C ILE A 610 4.59 53.46 -1.32
N GLY A 611 4.90 54.66 -1.82
CA GLY A 611 4.04 55.40 -2.75
C GLY A 611 3.69 54.61 -4.02
N LEU A 612 4.70 54.06 -4.71
CA LEU A 612 4.46 53.26 -5.92
C LEU A 612 3.71 51.95 -5.63
N SER A 613 3.93 51.35 -4.45
CA SER A 613 3.18 50.15 -4.03
C SER A 613 1.70 50.45 -3.76
N ILE A 614 1.39 51.63 -3.20
CA ILE A 614 0.02 52.12 -3.03
C ILE A 614 -0.61 52.42 -4.40
N CYS A 615 0.11 53.09 -5.29
CA CYS A 615 -0.36 53.40 -6.64
C CYS A 615 -0.71 52.12 -7.42
N ARG A 616 0.13 51.07 -7.32
CA ARG A 616 -0.15 49.76 -7.94
C ARG A 616 -1.40 49.10 -7.35
N GLN A 617 -1.48 48.94 -6.03
CA GLN A 617 -2.62 48.27 -5.39
C GLN A 617 -3.93 49.04 -5.56
N MET A 618 -3.88 50.37 -5.51
CA MET A 618 -5.03 51.23 -5.76
C MET A 618 -5.42 51.24 -7.24
N GLY A 619 -4.45 51.17 -8.15
CA GLY A 619 -4.69 50.93 -9.57
C GLY A 619 -5.41 49.60 -9.80
N GLU A 620 -4.92 48.51 -9.23
CA GLU A 620 -5.56 47.17 -9.30
C GLU A 620 -7.00 47.20 -8.76
N LEU A 621 -7.26 47.91 -7.65
CA LEU A 621 -8.61 48.14 -7.11
C LEU A 621 -9.55 48.86 -8.10
N LEU A 622 -9.00 49.76 -8.92
CA LEU A 622 -9.72 50.49 -9.97
C LEU A 622 -9.78 49.74 -11.31
N GLY A 623 -9.22 48.52 -11.39
CA GLY A 623 -9.09 47.79 -12.65
C GLY A 623 -8.02 48.35 -13.60
N ALA A 624 -7.09 49.14 -13.07
CA ALA A 624 -5.98 49.73 -13.82
C ALA A 624 -4.71 48.88 -13.75
N ARG A 625 -3.93 48.92 -14.83
CA ARG A 625 -2.57 48.36 -14.92
C ARG A 625 -1.55 49.49 -14.89
N LEU A 626 -0.59 49.39 -13.97
CA LEU A 626 0.55 50.30 -13.87
C LEU A 626 1.79 49.69 -14.55
N SER A 627 2.43 50.43 -15.45
CA SER A 627 3.72 50.10 -16.08
C SER A 627 4.68 51.28 -15.99
N HIS A 628 5.95 51.04 -16.28
CA HIS A 628 6.97 52.08 -16.30
C HIS A 628 8.02 51.81 -17.39
N GLU A 629 8.65 52.89 -17.84
CA GLU A 629 9.84 52.91 -18.67
C GLU A 629 10.78 53.95 -18.05
N SER A 630 12.06 53.61 -17.85
CA SER A 630 13.03 54.58 -17.30
C SER A 630 14.37 54.40 -17.99
N THR A 631 15.11 55.49 -18.12
CA THR A 631 16.49 55.45 -18.58
C THR A 631 17.31 56.39 -17.73
N ARG A 632 18.37 55.87 -17.13
CA ARG A 632 19.26 56.62 -16.25
C ARG A 632 19.76 57.90 -16.93
N GLY A 633 19.55 59.03 -16.27
CA GLY A 633 19.90 60.38 -16.73
C GLY A 633 18.94 61.03 -17.74
N LEU A 634 17.93 60.30 -18.24
CA LEU A 634 16.95 60.81 -19.20
C LEU A 634 15.53 60.96 -18.61
N GLY A 635 15.30 60.42 -17.41
CA GLY A 635 14.03 60.50 -16.70
C GLY A 635 13.24 59.18 -16.74
N SER A 636 11.99 59.24 -16.28
CA SER A 636 11.09 58.09 -16.21
C SER A 636 9.70 58.42 -16.72
N ARG A 637 8.99 57.39 -17.18
CA ARG A 637 7.61 57.45 -17.64
C ARG A 637 6.81 56.34 -16.97
N PHE A 638 5.78 56.72 -16.24
CA PHE A 638 4.83 55.80 -15.61
C PHE A 638 3.50 55.84 -16.35
N GLU A 639 2.96 54.68 -16.69
CA GLU A 639 1.71 54.55 -17.43
C GLU A 639 0.66 53.81 -16.60
N LEU A 640 -0.48 54.45 -16.37
CA LEU A 640 -1.65 53.87 -15.71
C LEU A 640 -2.76 53.67 -16.76
N SER A 641 -3.08 52.42 -17.08
CA SER A 641 -4.04 52.06 -18.12
C SER A 641 -5.29 51.40 -17.54
N LEU A 642 -6.49 51.89 -17.87
CA LEU A 642 -7.76 51.36 -17.41
C LEU A 642 -8.90 51.60 -18.40
N ASN A 643 -9.94 50.78 -18.32
CA ASN A 643 -11.17 50.95 -19.08
C ASN A 643 -12.20 51.66 -18.21
N MET A 644 -12.85 52.69 -18.75
CA MET A 644 -13.92 53.43 -18.09
C MET A 644 -15.13 53.55 -19.00
N ALA A 645 -16.32 53.54 -18.39
CA ALA A 645 -17.54 53.86 -19.09
C ALA A 645 -17.68 55.38 -19.26
N ILE A 646 -18.20 55.81 -20.41
CA ILE A 646 -18.53 57.20 -20.69
C ILE A 646 -19.82 57.54 -19.95
N ALA A 647 -19.80 58.60 -19.14
CA ALA A 647 -21.00 59.06 -18.45
C ALA A 647 -21.96 59.68 -19.48
N GLN A 648 -23.16 59.11 -19.64
CA GLN A 648 -24.18 59.71 -20.48
C GLN A 648 -24.66 61.02 -19.84
N VAL A 649 -24.43 62.13 -20.54
CA VAL A 649 -24.95 63.44 -20.14
C VAL A 649 -26.47 63.39 -20.22
N GLN A 650 -27.15 63.17 -19.10
CA GLN A 650 -28.56 63.51 -18.98
C GLN A 650 -28.64 65.03 -19.02
N MET A 651 -29.02 65.60 -20.17
CA MET A 651 -29.47 66.98 -20.23
C MET A 651 -30.67 67.12 -19.29
N ALA A 652 -30.43 67.73 -18.13
CA ALA A 652 -31.49 68.17 -17.24
C ALA A 652 -32.39 69.16 -18.02
N SER A 653 -33.51 68.65 -18.50
CA SER A 653 -34.59 69.44 -19.06
C SER A 653 -35.27 70.16 -17.90
N ASN A 654 -34.71 71.29 -17.48
CA ASN A 654 -35.40 72.24 -16.61
C ASN A 654 -36.48 72.94 -17.43
N VAL A 655 -37.65 72.31 -17.57
CA VAL A 655 -38.89 72.92 -18.06
C VAL A 655 -40.03 72.55 -17.12
N LEU A 656 -40.40 73.55 -16.31
CA LEU A 656 -41.73 73.79 -15.74
C LEU A 656 -42.49 72.60 -15.11
N GLN A 657 -42.37 72.45 -13.79
CA GLN A 657 -43.51 72.05 -12.95
C GLN A 657 -43.56 72.91 -11.67
N THR A 658 -43.85 74.20 -11.86
CA THR A 658 -44.63 74.96 -10.88
C THR A 658 -46.09 74.74 -11.21
N ARG A 659 -46.75 73.75 -10.58
CA ARG A 659 -48.17 73.76 -10.18
C ARG A 659 -48.67 72.38 -9.77
N ARG A 660 -49.42 72.40 -8.67
CA ARG A 660 -50.29 71.38 -8.07
C ARG A 660 -49.61 70.45 -7.07
N LEU A 661 -50.11 70.27 -5.86
CA LEU A 661 -51.29 70.78 -5.14
C LEU A 661 -51.06 70.33 -3.68
N LEU A 662 -51.46 71.20 -2.75
CA LEU A 662 -52.01 70.91 -1.40
C LEU A 662 -51.18 70.08 -0.42
#